data_AF-A0AAQ4FE75-F1
#
_entry.id   AF-A0AAQ4FE75-F1
#
_cell.length_a   1.000
_cell.length_b   1.000
_cell.length_c   1.000
_cell.angle_alpha   90.00
_cell.angle_beta   90.00
_cell.angle_gamma   90.00
#
_symmetry.space_group_name_H-M   'P 1'
#
loop_
_entity.id
_entity.type
_entity.pdbx_description
1 polymer ?
#
loop_
_entity_poly.entity_id
_entity_poly.type
_entity_poly.pdbx_seq_one_letter_code
_entity_poly.pdbx_strand_id
1 'polypeptide(L)'
;MEQSPFRNVLRRSRRHELCLQCLRTVQRSVGKQARPYNASRVQMMAFVREVFGEDVYTACTQQLQDGKKADGDVEEMRFHFRVRLLDAEGLFDSGYRRYAHCRLWADEGDGKATEASKRKWFPDSTAEFSVEVPDPSTSSLVLELLARDPQNVWGALRKLARPSSPRAFLASLRQLLSYYFKPESTLMVVGRLSKPLQDIPCVGVEEWYGLVDSAGRNVDSKVQLSVTFHTVSTADVSVLERIREHYALSFVFLEHNVENTAEDNVARWTMWSDCVGRRGLTLLRQHALQNNMQDVEAQCCYLQAVTEHRMKVNTQISYVVMYLLLKELQMEMGNKRHDFVSDALDRLMQGLSDHINTQLVNLHDHYYLEFELHTTDLSGALSVCALMEVMSSLPIVESARTALQKNEKQWYDKLAQSWEEKATLSVIASTLHEIRSHHQKANRLFQQSWNETYTNIVIKELDDFLVCSLRPWVVRQIDDVVASVPGEKEKTLASIEAFSVIKNFLEGIFLVLDVDAEGLRIHRFREWFGPRAVDRWFQLASRASAVVVDFVANDDLLPCDTNVKYSSSFMKVAEAVDANVVKLWIILDWAENACSFAFVDSVRVWVSAYAAAIENKIDQESCSEGIGSGAIPARQCVAVNDLMAVYRYVEQIRAKIVDRYLCSSQGLSRFADVDIRVRNALNLINASKQRLLDYIVRRLLPEVELRLEKILRAQTTLAQEADVDVLLRSVMACVTALSVNLEAEAFEAVLCSLWDKMTTLIKQAISRMRTRCGVDVRAYSVSYLGLSAVIQQLPKCFTTKDCGGLPPAAMAADVSARLRELKEVIRDQNGAGDV
;
A
#
# COMPACT_ATOMS: atom_id res chain seq x y z
N MET A 1 -28.63 27.13 -24.63
CA MET A 1 -28.57 28.38 -23.83
C MET A 1 -29.94 29.03 -23.53
N GLU A 2 -31.10 28.54 -24.02
CA GLU A 2 -32.39 29.23 -23.82
C GLU A 2 -33.36 28.62 -22.77
N GLN A 3 -32.96 27.57 -22.05
CA GLN A 3 -33.85 26.86 -21.11
C GLN A 3 -33.33 26.85 -19.66
N SER A 4 -32.83 27.99 -19.16
CA SER A 4 -32.53 28.09 -17.72
C SER A 4 -33.82 28.33 -16.93
N PRO A 5 -34.16 27.50 -15.92
CA PRO A 5 -35.28 27.74 -14.99
C PRO A 5 -35.20 29.09 -14.27
N PHE A 6 -34.03 29.72 -14.29
CA PHE A 6 -33.68 30.96 -13.60
C PHE A 6 -34.37 32.23 -14.12
N ARG A 7 -34.77 32.31 -15.40
CA ARG A 7 -35.65 33.41 -15.84
C ARG A 7 -36.97 33.46 -15.08
N ASN A 8 -37.39 32.37 -14.42
CA ASN A 8 -38.56 32.37 -13.54
C ASN A 8 -38.26 32.91 -12.13
N VAL A 9 -37.02 32.81 -11.62
CA VAL A 9 -36.58 33.45 -10.36
C VAL A 9 -36.28 34.94 -10.60
N LEU A 10 -35.60 35.29 -11.70
CA LEU A 10 -35.41 36.67 -12.17
C LEU A 10 -36.49 37.10 -13.19
N ARG A 11 -37.77 36.83 -12.91
CA ARG A 11 -38.83 37.64 -13.58
C ARG A 11 -38.61 39.09 -13.18
N ARG A 12 -38.91 40.06 -14.09
CA ARG A 12 -38.72 41.50 -13.81
C ARG A 12 -39.24 41.93 -12.43
N SER A 13 -40.38 41.39 -12.01
CA SER A 13 -40.99 41.64 -10.69
C SER A 13 -40.12 41.15 -9.52
N ARG A 14 -39.59 39.93 -9.58
CA ARG A 14 -38.70 39.39 -8.54
C ARG A 14 -37.31 40.04 -8.53
N ARG A 15 -36.76 40.39 -9.70
CA ARG A 15 -35.47 41.10 -9.79
C ARG A 15 -35.54 42.46 -9.10
N HIS A 16 -36.65 43.17 -9.30
CA HIS A 16 -36.93 44.44 -8.65
C HIS A 16 -37.08 44.28 -7.13
N GLU A 17 -37.85 43.28 -6.67
CA GLU A 17 -38.05 42.97 -5.25
C GLU A 17 -36.74 42.62 -4.51
N LEU A 18 -35.91 41.75 -5.10
CA LEU A 18 -34.60 41.39 -4.54
C LEU A 18 -33.63 42.59 -4.48
N CYS A 19 -33.65 43.46 -5.49
CA CYS A 19 -32.87 44.70 -5.48
C CYS A 19 -33.31 45.63 -4.34
N LEU A 20 -34.62 45.83 -4.19
CA LEU A 20 -35.21 46.60 -3.10
C LEU A 20 -34.81 46.04 -1.73
N GLN A 21 -34.84 44.72 -1.58
CA GLN A 21 -34.43 44.05 -0.34
C GLN A 21 -32.94 44.27 -0.05
N CYS A 22 -32.07 44.16 -1.05
CA CYS A 22 -30.65 44.48 -0.89
C CYS A 22 -30.43 45.93 -0.46
N LEU A 23 -31.10 46.89 -1.10
CA LEU A 23 -30.97 48.31 -0.76
C LEU A 23 -31.47 48.60 0.66
N ARG A 24 -32.58 47.97 1.08
CA ARG A 24 -33.04 48.01 2.48
C ARG A 24 -31.99 47.45 3.42
N THR A 25 -31.40 46.30 3.09
CA THR A 25 -30.32 45.69 3.90
C THR A 25 -29.12 46.60 4.04
N VAL A 26 -28.71 47.30 2.96
CA VAL A 26 -27.59 48.25 3.03
C VAL A 26 -27.94 49.48 3.87
N GLN A 27 -29.14 50.06 3.69
CA GLN A 27 -29.59 51.20 4.50
C GLN A 27 -29.66 50.84 6.00
N ARG A 28 -30.08 49.62 6.30
CA ARG A 28 -30.21 49.07 7.67
C ARG A 28 -28.94 48.42 8.21
N SER A 29 -27.81 48.48 7.49
CA SER A 29 -26.58 47.82 7.93
C SER A 29 -26.04 48.44 9.23
N VAL A 30 -25.73 47.61 10.23
CA VAL A 30 -25.24 48.06 11.54
C VAL A 30 -23.90 47.43 11.87
N GLY A 31 -23.09 48.16 12.62
CA GLY A 31 -21.89 47.64 13.25
C GLY A 31 -20.60 47.87 12.48
N LYS A 32 -19.49 47.67 13.18
CA LYS A 32 -18.14 47.80 12.68
C LYS A 32 -17.81 46.67 11.71
N GLN A 33 -17.10 47.00 10.64
CA GLN A 33 -16.57 46.00 9.71
C GLN A 33 -15.67 45.00 10.42
N ALA A 34 -15.94 43.71 10.23
CA ALA A 34 -15.13 42.61 10.76
C ALA A 34 -14.67 41.71 9.60
N ARG A 35 -13.49 41.08 9.67
CA ARG A 35 -13.10 40.11 8.62
C ARG A 35 -13.84 38.78 8.87
N PRO A 36 -14.32 38.08 7.83
CA PRO A 36 -14.24 38.40 6.39
C PRO A 36 -15.29 39.40 5.86
N TYR A 37 -16.27 39.81 6.68
CA TYR A 37 -17.42 40.68 6.36
C TYR A 37 -17.15 42.19 6.48
N ASN A 38 -16.18 42.69 5.72
CA ASN A 38 -15.67 44.06 5.89
C ASN A 38 -16.02 45.02 4.74
N ALA A 39 -17.04 44.76 3.93
CA ALA A 39 -17.47 45.73 2.89
C ALA A 39 -18.11 46.98 3.52
N SER A 40 -17.79 48.17 2.99
CA SER A 40 -18.44 49.42 3.39
C SER A 40 -19.83 49.56 2.78
N ARG A 41 -20.69 50.42 3.36
CA ARG A 41 -22.00 50.75 2.78
C ARG A 41 -21.88 51.19 1.31
N VAL A 42 -20.85 51.98 0.99
CA VAL A 42 -20.57 52.44 -0.38
C VAL A 42 -20.23 51.25 -1.29
N GLN A 43 -19.37 50.34 -0.83
CA GLN A 43 -18.99 49.14 -1.59
C GLN A 43 -20.17 48.19 -1.80
N MET A 44 -21.04 48.05 -0.79
CA MET A 44 -22.26 47.26 -0.90
C MET A 44 -23.26 47.89 -1.88
N MET A 45 -23.49 49.21 -1.83
CA MET A 45 -24.34 49.90 -2.81
C MET A 45 -23.82 49.75 -4.24
N ALA A 46 -22.51 49.87 -4.46
CA ALA A 46 -21.89 49.67 -5.77
C ALA A 46 -22.12 48.23 -6.26
N PHE A 47 -21.96 47.24 -5.38
CA PHE A 47 -22.22 45.85 -5.74
C PHE A 47 -23.70 45.58 -6.10
N VAL A 48 -24.66 46.14 -5.36
CA VAL A 48 -26.09 46.01 -5.70
C VAL A 48 -26.38 46.61 -7.08
N ARG A 49 -25.77 47.75 -7.40
CA ARG A 49 -25.87 48.36 -8.73
C ARG A 49 -25.29 47.47 -9.82
N GLU A 50 -24.11 46.90 -9.60
CA GLU A 50 -23.45 45.98 -10.54
C GLU A 50 -24.27 44.71 -10.80
N VAL A 51 -24.84 44.10 -9.76
CA VAL A 51 -25.62 42.85 -9.84
C VAL A 51 -26.96 43.07 -10.55
N PHE A 52 -27.72 44.11 -10.15
CA PHE A 52 -29.09 44.29 -10.61
C PHE A 52 -29.21 45.18 -11.86
N GLY A 53 -28.17 45.93 -12.20
CA GLY A 53 -28.13 46.87 -13.33
C GLY A 53 -28.67 48.25 -12.98
N GLU A 54 -28.22 49.27 -13.72
CA GLU A 54 -28.48 50.69 -13.41
C GLU A 54 -29.97 51.05 -13.41
N ASP A 55 -30.74 50.51 -14.36
CA ASP A 55 -32.17 50.82 -14.51
C ASP A 55 -32.98 50.37 -13.29
N VAL A 56 -32.76 49.12 -12.84
CA VAL A 56 -33.45 48.54 -11.67
C VAL A 56 -32.98 49.23 -10.40
N TYR A 57 -31.67 49.44 -10.27
CA TYR A 57 -31.09 50.13 -9.12
C TYR A 57 -31.67 51.54 -8.95
N THR A 58 -31.77 52.31 -10.03
CA THR A 58 -32.30 53.67 -10.01
C THR A 58 -33.77 53.69 -9.65
N ALA A 59 -34.59 52.80 -10.23
CA ALA A 59 -36.00 52.67 -9.92
C ALA A 59 -36.24 52.30 -8.43
N CYS A 60 -35.53 51.31 -7.91
CA CYS A 60 -35.63 50.91 -6.50
C CYS A 60 -35.13 52.03 -5.55
N THR A 61 -34.09 52.77 -5.94
CA THR A 61 -33.58 53.90 -5.15
C THR A 61 -34.58 55.05 -5.12
N GLN A 62 -35.22 55.37 -6.23
CA GLN A 62 -36.31 56.35 -6.30
C GLN A 62 -37.49 55.91 -5.44
N GLN A 63 -37.93 54.66 -5.54
CA GLN A 63 -39.01 54.15 -4.70
C GLN A 63 -38.69 54.23 -3.19
N LEU A 64 -37.45 53.96 -2.78
CA LEU A 64 -37.02 54.12 -1.39
C LEU A 64 -36.97 55.59 -0.94
N GLN A 65 -36.76 56.53 -1.87
CA GLN A 65 -36.80 57.97 -1.59
C GLN A 65 -38.24 58.52 -1.59
N ASP A 66 -39.11 58.02 -2.46
CA ASP A 66 -40.50 58.44 -2.59
C ASP A 66 -41.36 57.87 -1.46
N GLY A 67 -41.10 56.63 -1.03
CA GLY A 67 -41.69 56.05 0.18
C GLY A 67 -41.33 56.83 1.45
N LYS A 68 -40.16 57.49 1.49
CA LYS A 68 -39.78 58.41 2.59
C LYS A 68 -40.50 59.77 2.53
N LYS A 69 -41.15 60.10 1.40
CA LYS A 69 -41.82 61.40 1.18
C LYS A 69 -43.35 61.30 1.19
N ALA A 70 -43.92 60.13 0.88
CA ALA A 70 -45.37 59.95 0.70
C ALA A 70 -46.11 59.58 2.00
N ASP A 71 -45.48 58.85 2.92
CA ASP A 71 -46.02 58.60 4.28
C ASP A 71 -45.31 59.52 5.28
N GLY A 72 -46.06 60.43 5.89
CA GLY A 72 -45.61 61.21 7.06
C GLY A 72 -45.39 60.36 8.32
N ASP A 73 -45.76 59.08 8.28
CA ASP A 73 -45.36 58.05 9.22
C ASP A 73 -44.16 57.29 8.66
N VAL A 74 -42.97 57.71 9.06
CA VAL A 74 -41.80 56.83 8.96
C VAL A 74 -42.17 55.55 9.69
N GLU A 75 -42.23 54.39 9.02
CA GLU A 75 -42.11 53.10 9.70
C GLU A 75 -40.86 53.20 10.57
N GLU A 76 -41.08 53.46 11.87
CA GLU A 76 -40.01 53.75 12.82
C GLU A 76 -39.16 52.49 12.88
N MET A 77 -38.03 52.48 12.17
CA MET A 77 -37.21 51.28 12.04
C MET A 77 -36.59 50.97 13.40
N ARG A 78 -37.16 49.99 14.10
CA ARG A 78 -36.61 49.55 15.39
C ARG A 78 -35.66 48.38 15.20
N PHE A 79 -34.49 48.52 15.79
CA PHE A 79 -33.49 47.46 15.89
C PHE A 79 -33.66 46.74 17.22
N HIS A 80 -33.81 45.43 17.20
CA HIS A 80 -33.78 44.61 18.39
C HIS A 80 -32.39 44.05 18.58
N PHE A 81 -31.74 44.44 19.67
CA PHE A 81 -30.49 43.85 20.10
C PHE A 81 -30.77 42.76 21.13
N ARG A 82 -30.40 41.52 20.78
CA ARG A 82 -30.40 40.39 21.70
C ARG A 82 -29.03 40.34 22.37
N VAL A 83 -29.01 40.52 23.69
CA VAL A 83 -27.80 40.50 24.51
C VAL A 83 -27.89 39.35 25.48
N ARG A 84 -26.95 38.41 25.40
CA ARG A 84 -26.84 37.27 26.31
C ARG A 84 -25.60 37.43 27.19
N LEU A 85 -25.83 37.44 28.50
CA LEU A 85 -24.79 37.29 29.52
C LEU A 85 -24.50 35.80 29.68
N LEU A 86 -23.31 35.39 29.27
CA LEU A 86 -22.89 33.99 29.25
C LEU A 86 -22.18 33.62 30.56
N ASP A 87 -21.18 34.40 30.95
CA ASP A 87 -20.30 34.09 32.09
C ASP A 87 -19.70 35.37 32.73
N ALA A 88 -19.17 35.26 33.94
CA ALA A 88 -18.45 36.32 34.65
C ALA A 88 -17.20 35.82 35.39
N GLU A 89 -16.11 36.56 35.26
CA GLU A 89 -14.85 36.36 35.99
C GLU A 89 -14.72 37.42 37.08
N GLY A 90 -14.33 37.04 38.31
CA GLY A 90 -14.13 37.95 39.44
C GLY A 90 -15.42 38.49 40.08
N LEU A 91 -16.59 38.28 39.44
CA LEU A 91 -17.87 38.79 39.94
C LEU A 91 -18.44 37.93 41.08
N PHE A 92 -18.34 36.60 40.98
CA PHE A 92 -18.95 35.64 41.91
C PHE A 92 -17.93 34.94 42.84
N ASP A 93 -16.62 35.09 42.59
CA ASP A 93 -15.53 34.38 43.29
C ASP A 93 -15.40 34.71 44.80
N SER A 94 -16.04 35.79 45.26
CA SER A 94 -16.03 36.22 46.66
C SER A 94 -16.95 35.40 47.60
N GLY A 95 -17.44 34.24 47.17
CA GLY A 95 -18.07 33.21 48.02
C GLY A 95 -19.47 33.52 48.57
N TYR A 96 -19.97 34.75 48.45
CA TYR A 96 -21.26 35.16 49.05
C TYR A 96 -22.24 35.82 48.06
N ARG A 97 -21.88 35.98 46.78
CA ARG A 97 -22.78 36.53 45.75
C ARG A 97 -23.53 35.39 45.07
N ARG A 98 -24.76 35.10 45.52
CA ARG A 98 -25.62 34.05 44.92
C ARG A 98 -26.19 34.42 43.55
N TYR A 99 -26.33 35.72 43.27
CA TYR A 99 -26.84 36.26 42.02
C TYR A 99 -26.49 37.76 41.91
N ALA A 100 -26.47 38.28 40.69
CA ALA A 100 -26.41 39.71 40.39
C ALA A 100 -27.74 40.16 39.76
N HIS A 101 -28.12 41.41 39.98
CA HIS A 101 -29.18 42.05 39.22
C HIS A 101 -28.55 42.74 38.01
N CYS A 102 -28.98 42.37 36.82
CA CYS A 102 -28.52 42.98 35.59
C CYS A 102 -29.57 43.96 35.09
N ARG A 103 -29.13 45.16 34.73
CA ARG A 103 -29.95 46.19 34.12
C ARG A 103 -29.36 46.55 32.76
N LEU A 104 -30.13 46.38 31.70
CA LEU A 104 -29.71 46.66 30.33
C LEU A 104 -30.62 47.69 29.67
N TRP A 105 -30.04 48.71 29.03
CA TRP A 105 -30.75 49.70 28.23
C TRP A 105 -29.85 50.25 27.11
N ALA A 106 -30.44 50.97 26.17
CA ALA A 106 -29.71 51.76 25.19
C ALA A 106 -29.78 53.25 25.55
N ASP A 107 -28.63 53.91 25.47
CA ASP A 107 -28.45 55.34 25.63
C ASP A 107 -28.43 55.98 24.25
N GLU A 108 -29.40 56.84 23.93
CA GLU A 108 -29.65 57.36 22.57
C GLU A 108 -28.83 58.63 22.23
N GLY A 109 -27.90 59.03 23.09
CA GLY A 109 -26.99 60.17 22.87
C GLY A 109 -27.61 61.55 23.15
N ASP A 110 -28.91 61.72 22.93
CA ASP A 110 -29.66 62.97 23.20
C ASP A 110 -30.15 63.12 24.66
N GLY A 111 -29.58 62.35 25.58
CA GLY A 111 -30.03 62.27 26.99
C GLY A 111 -31.34 61.49 27.19
N LYS A 112 -31.84 60.85 26.13
CA LYS A 112 -32.93 59.86 26.18
C LYS A 112 -32.34 58.46 26.35
N ALA A 113 -32.99 57.65 27.18
CA ALA A 113 -32.61 56.26 27.42
C ALA A 113 -33.85 55.37 27.30
N THR A 114 -33.66 54.20 26.73
CA THR A 114 -34.74 53.21 26.61
C THR A 114 -35.15 52.66 27.97
N GLU A 115 -36.34 52.05 28.06
CA GLU A 115 -36.75 51.37 29.28
C GLU A 115 -35.75 50.25 29.63
N ALA A 116 -35.29 50.24 30.87
CA ALA A 116 -34.22 49.36 31.28
C ALA A 116 -34.76 47.98 31.67
N SER A 117 -34.40 46.97 30.89
CA SER A 117 -34.69 45.56 31.18
C SER A 117 -33.92 45.09 32.41
N LYS A 118 -34.62 44.58 33.42
CA LYS A 118 -34.03 44.06 34.66
C LYS A 118 -34.21 42.56 34.77
N ARG A 119 -33.13 41.81 35.02
CA ARG A 119 -33.20 40.36 35.33
C ARG A 119 -32.23 39.99 36.45
N LYS A 120 -32.53 38.90 37.15
CA LYS A 120 -31.57 38.24 38.05
C LYS A 120 -30.72 37.28 37.24
N TRP A 121 -29.41 37.31 37.48
CA TRP A 121 -28.42 36.48 36.81
C TRP A 121 -27.62 35.66 37.82
N PHE A 122 -27.49 34.37 37.56
CA PHE A 122 -26.82 33.40 38.42
C PHE A 122 -25.52 32.89 37.75
N PRO A 123 -24.51 32.44 38.52
CA PRO A 123 -23.20 32.04 37.99
C PRO A 123 -23.26 30.99 36.87
N ASP A 124 -24.09 29.96 37.01
CA ASP A 124 -24.21 28.85 36.05
C ASP A 124 -25.38 29.02 35.06
N SER A 125 -25.82 30.26 34.82
CA SER A 125 -27.02 30.53 34.03
C SER A 125 -26.76 31.59 32.95
N THR A 126 -27.44 31.46 31.81
CA THR A 126 -27.42 32.49 30.78
C THR A 126 -28.56 33.48 30.99
N ALA A 127 -28.27 34.77 31.06
CA ALA A 127 -29.31 35.80 31.11
C ALA A 127 -29.46 36.50 29.75
N GLU A 128 -30.61 36.31 29.11
CA GLU A 128 -30.94 36.93 27.82
C GLU A 128 -31.79 38.18 27.99
N PHE A 129 -31.46 39.23 27.23
CA PHE A 129 -32.15 40.51 27.17
C PHE A 129 -32.45 40.85 25.72
N SER A 130 -33.54 41.60 25.52
CA SER A 130 -33.87 42.23 24.25
C SER A 130 -34.02 43.72 24.47
N VAL A 131 -33.35 44.53 23.67
CA VAL A 131 -33.42 46.00 23.73
C VAL A 131 -33.82 46.53 22.36
N GLU A 132 -34.90 47.30 22.34
CA GLU A 132 -35.31 48.07 21.18
C GLU A 132 -34.49 49.36 21.08
N VAL A 133 -33.93 49.63 19.90
CA VAL A 133 -33.13 50.82 19.62
C VAL A 133 -33.65 51.48 18.35
N PRO A 134 -34.02 52.78 18.39
CA PRO A 134 -34.50 53.49 17.21
C PRO A 134 -33.38 53.87 16.23
N ASP A 135 -32.23 54.36 16.73
CA ASP A 135 -31.06 54.65 15.88
C ASP A 135 -29.77 54.02 16.45
N PRO A 136 -29.25 52.96 15.83
CA PRO A 136 -28.03 52.31 16.27
C PRO A 136 -26.76 53.10 15.93
N SER A 137 -26.85 54.16 15.12
CA SER A 137 -25.69 54.98 14.79
C SER A 137 -25.29 55.93 15.93
N THR A 138 -26.24 56.44 16.70
CA THR A 138 -25.96 57.35 17.83
C THR A 138 -26.02 56.65 19.18
N SER A 139 -26.60 55.45 19.23
CA SER A 139 -26.90 54.77 20.49
C SER A 139 -25.75 53.93 21.04
N SER A 140 -25.66 53.84 22.36
CA SER A 140 -24.73 52.96 23.10
C SER A 140 -25.48 51.97 23.98
N LEU A 141 -25.06 50.70 23.95
CA LEU A 141 -25.57 49.67 24.85
C LEU A 141 -24.97 49.86 26.24
N VAL A 142 -25.81 49.98 27.28
CA VAL A 142 -25.38 50.12 28.67
C VAL A 142 -25.88 48.96 29.50
N LEU A 143 -24.94 48.21 30.09
CA LEU A 143 -25.19 47.13 31.04
C LEU A 143 -24.68 47.54 32.42
N GLU A 144 -25.55 47.51 33.42
CA GLU A 144 -25.18 47.64 34.83
C GLU A 144 -25.42 46.35 35.60
N LEU A 145 -24.42 45.98 36.39
CA LEU A 145 -24.47 44.86 37.32
C LEU A 145 -24.59 45.42 38.73
N LEU A 146 -25.69 45.05 39.38
CA LEU A 146 -26.10 45.50 40.70
C LEU A 146 -26.01 44.33 41.66
N ALA A 147 -25.26 44.47 42.75
CA ALA A 147 -25.23 43.48 43.81
C ALA A 147 -25.18 44.14 45.19
N ARG A 148 -25.40 43.33 46.23
CA ARG A 148 -25.28 43.80 47.61
C ARG A 148 -23.80 43.90 48.00
N ASP A 149 -23.41 45.00 48.65
CA ASP A 149 -22.06 45.20 49.17
C ASP A 149 -21.76 44.23 50.33
N PRO A 150 -20.74 43.35 50.21
CA PRO A 150 -20.40 42.38 51.26
C PRO A 150 -19.66 43.00 52.46
N GLN A 151 -19.04 44.18 52.35
CA GLN A 151 -18.19 44.73 53.43
C GLN A 151 -18.98 45.08 54.68
N ASN A 152 -20.23 45.51 54.51
CA ASN A 152 -21.11 45.86 55.62
C ASN A 152 -21.65 44.65 56.41
N VAL A 153 -21.73 43.48 55.77
CA VAL A 153 -22.22 42.24 56.40
C VAL A 153 -21.21 41.71 57.42
N TRP A 154 -19.91 41.75 57.09
CA TRP A 154 -18.84 41.34 58.00
C TRP A 154 -18.65 42.30 59.17
N GLY A 155 -18.78 43.61 58.94
CA GLY A 155 -18.77 44.60 60.01
C GLY A 155 -19.91 44.36 61.02
N ALA A 156 -21.10 44.02 60.54
CA ALA A 156 -22.25 43.69 61.37
C ALA A 156 -22.12 42.32 62.06
N LEU A 157 -21.63 41.27 61.37
CA LEU A 157 -21.37 39.94 61.93
C LEU A 157 -20.30 39.96 63.03
N ARG A 158 -19.19 40.70 62.83
CA ARG A 158 -18.15 40.87 63.87
C ARG A 158 -18.71 41.59 65.10
N LYS A 159 -19.53 42.62 64.90
CA LYS A 159 -20.23 43.33 65.99
C LYS A 159 -21.31 42.47 66.66
N LEU A 160 -21.87 41.49 65.96
CA LEU A 160 -22.80 40.50 66.50
C LEU A 160 -22.09 39.41 67.33
N ALA A 161 -20.92 38.98 66.88
CA ALA A 161 -20.12 37.93 67.53
C ALA A 161 -19.44 38.41 68.82
N ARG A 162 -19.19 39.72 68.97
CA ARG A 162 -18.74 40.36 70.22
C ARG A 162 -19.55 41.64 70.49
N PRO A 163 -20.80 41.51 70.97
CA PRO A 163 -21.64 42.66 71.21
C PRO A 163 -21.19 43.38 72.48
N SER A 164 -20.90 44.68 72.38
CA SER A 164 -20.53 45.52 73.53
C SER A 164 -21.71 45.83 74.47
N SER A 165 -22.94 45.53 74.07
CA SER A 165 -24.14 45.56 74.92
C SER A 165 -25.31 44.79 74.26
N PRO A 166 -26.34 44.37 75.02
CA PRO A 166 -27.55 43.75 74.44
C PRO A 166 -28.31 44.68 73.48
N ARG A 167 -28.25 46.01 73.68
CA ARG A 167 -28.79 46.99 72.70
C ARG A 167 -27.96 47.01 71.41
N ALA A 168 -26.64 46.88 71.49
CA ALA A 168 -25.76 46.79 70.34
C ALA A 168 -25.93 45.46 69.57
N PHE A 169 -26.21 44.36 70.27
CA PHE A 169 -26.60 43.09 69.65
C PHE A 169 -27.89 43.23 68.85
N LEU A 170 -28.96 43.76 69.45
CA LEU A 170 -30.24 43.99 68.76
C LEU A 170 -30.12 44.98 67.60
N ALA A 171 -29.28 46.02 67.73
CA ALA A 171 -28.99 46.95 66.64
C ALA A 171 -28.25 46.25 65.48
N SER A 172 -27.22 45.46 65.78
CA SER A 172 -26.46 44.71 64.77
C SER A 172 -27.28 43.59 64.13
N LEU A 173 -28.19 42.97 64.90
CA LEU A 173 -29.13 41.94 64.43
C LEU A 173 -30.19 42.57 63.53
N ARG A 174 -30.75 43.73 63.91
CA ARG A 174 -31.60 44.53 63.02
C ARG A 174 -30.84 44.97 61.77
N GLN A 175 -29.57 45.31 61.87
CA GLN A 175 -28.74 45.67 60.72
C GLN A 175 -28.58 44.45 59.79
N LEU A 176 -28.21 43.28 60.30
CA LEU A 176 -28.13 42.02 59.53
C LEU A 176 -29.46 41.59 58.92
N LEU A 177 -30.55 41.61 59.70
CA LEU A 177 -31.89 41.33 59.19
C LEU A 177 -32.31 42.35 58.13
N SER A 178 -31.96 43.63 58.31
CA SER A 178 -32.19 44.64 57.26
C SER A 178 -31.36 44.39 56.00
N TYR A 179 -30.17 43.79 56.10
CA TYR A 179 -29.39 43.38 54.92
C TYR A 179 -30.03 42.21 54.17
N TYR A 180 -30.65 41.26 54.88
CA TYR A 180 -31.34 40.14 54.24
C TYR A 180 -32.70 40.54 53.65
N PHE A 181 -33.47 41.39 54.35
CA PHE A 181 -34.87 41.70 54.05
C PHE A 181 -35.14 43.08 53.42
N LYS A 182 -34.13 43.89 53.09
CA LYS A 182 -34.34 45.17 52.38
C LYS A 182 -34.78 45.00 50.92
N PRO A 183 -35.64 45.91 50.40
CA PRO A 183 -36.08 45.93 48.99
C PRO A 183 -34.93 46.22 48.00
N GLU A 184 -35.16 45.89 46.73
CA GLU A 184 -34.21 46.02 45.60
C GLU A 184 -33.63 47.44 45.42
N SER A 185 -34.25 48.47 46.02
CA SER A 185 -33.80 49.88 45.99
C SER A 185 -32.49 50.16 46.74
N THR A 186 -31.83 49.16 47.31
CA THR A 186 -30.56 49.29 48.06
C THR A 186 -29.37 48.57 47.44
N LEU A 187 -29.51 48.08 46.20
CA LEU A 187 -28.43 47.47 45.45
C LEU A 187 -27.43 48.53 44.98
N MET A 188 -26.14 48.20 45.06
CA MET A 188 -25.04 49.05 44.60
C MET A 188 -24.55 48.57 43.23
N VAL A 189 -24.16 49.50 42.38
CA VAL A 189 -23.52 49.17 41.09
C VAL A 189 -22.14 48.59 41.39
N VAL A 190 -21.96 47.32 41.01
CA VAL A 190 -20.70 46.57 41.15
C VAL A 190 -19.83 46.75 39.91
N GLY A 191 -20.47 46.91 38.75
CA GLY A 191 -19.79 47.15 37.49
C GLY A 191 -20.75 47.65 36.43
N ARG A 192 -20.25 48.51 35.54
CA ARG A 192 -20.96 49.06 34.40
C ARG A 192 -20.15 48.78 33.14
N LEU A 193 -20.85 48.53 32.04
CA LEU A 193 -20.30 48.47 30.70
C LEU A 193 -21.12 49.41 29.81
N SER A 194 -20.44 50.22 29.02
CA SER A 194 -21.06 51.02 27.97
C SER A 194 -20.29 50.78 26.66
N LYS A 195 -21.00 50.39 25.61
CA LYS A 195 -20.43 50.13 24.29
C LYS A 195 -21.25 50.80 23.19
N PRO A 196 -20.65 51.68 22.37
CA PRO A 196 -21.31 52.22 21.19
C PRO A 196 -21.75 51.09 20.26
N LEU A 197 -22.98 51.13 19.76
CA LEU A 197 -23.49 50.08 18.86
C LEU A 197 -22.76 50.08 17.51
N GLN A 198 -22.17 51.21 17.09
CA GLN A 198 -21.28 51.28 15.92
C GLN A 198 -20.00 50.45 16.07
N ASP A 199 -19.50 50.28 17.30
CA ASP A 199 -18.26 49.53 17.56
C ASP A 199 -18.48 48.02 17.58
N ILE A 200 -19.72 47.58 17.75
CA ILE A 200 -20.09 46.16 17.74
C ILE A 200 -19.89 45.63 16.31
N PRO A 201 -19.14 44.53 16.13
CA PRO A 201 -18.99 43.89 14.84
C PRO A 201 -20.32 43.67 14.12
N CYS A 202 -20.31 43.92 12.82
CA CYS A 202 -21.46 43.77 11.93
C CYS A 202 -21.96 42.31 11.81
N VAL A 203 -21.29 41.36 12.45
CA VAL A 203 -21.63 39.94 12.51
C VAL A 203 -22.26 39.49 13.84
N GLY A 204 -22.44 40.41 14.77
CA GLY A 204 -22.58 40.09 16.20
C GLY A 204 -21.21 39.84 16.83
N VAL A 205 -21.17 39.75 18.16
CA VAL A 205 -19.91 39.54 18.88
C VAL A 205 -20.14 38.68 20.11
N GLU A 206 -19.21 37.79 20.39
CA GLU A 206 -19.09 37.12 21.67
C GLU A 206 -17.71 37.42 22.25
N GLU A 207 -17.64 38.31 23.23
CA GLU A 207 -16.37 38.80 23.77
C GLU A 207 -16.44 39.00 25.29
N TRP A 208 -15.26 38.96 25.92
CA TRP A 208 -15.07 39.32 27.31
C TRP A 208 -14.88 40.83 27.46
N TYR A 209 -15.71 41.44 28.29
CA TYR A 209 -15.69 42.87 28.56
C TYR A 209 -15.30 43.14 30.02
N GLY A 210 -14.31 44.02 30.22
CA GLY A 210 -13.98 44.55 31.53
C GLY A 210 -15.05 45.55 32.02
N LEU A 211 -15.34 45.51 33.32
CA LEU A 211 -16.33 46.38 33.95
C LEU A 211 -15.66 47.63 34.54
N VAL A 212 -16.40 48.75 34.59
CA VAL A 212 -16.00 49.97 35.28
C VAL A 212 -16.89 50.26 36.48
N ASP A 213 -16.34 50.92 37.52
CA ASP A 213 -17.10 51.37 38.68
C ASP A 213 -17.95 52.61 38.34
N SER A 214 -18.76 53.08 39.30
CA SER A 214 -19.59 54.29 39.13
C SER A 214 -18.79 55.58 38.91
N ALA A 215 -17.48 55.57 39.15
CA ALA A 215 -16.55 56.66 38.90
C ALA A 215 -15.74 56.48 37.60
N GLY A 216 -16.02 55.43 36.82
CA GLY A 216 -15.36 55.14 35.54
C GLY A 216 -13.99 54.45 35.65
N ARG A 217 -13.62 53.92 36.82
CA ARG A 217 -12.35 53.19 37.02
C ARG A 217 -12.55 51.70 36.74
N ASN A 218 -11.57 51.05 36.12
CA ASN A 218 -11.62 49.61 35.85
C ASN A 218 -11.75 48.80 37.16
N VAL A 219 -12.67 47.84 37.14
CA VAL A 219 -12.87 46.86 38.20
C VAL A 219 -12.18 45.56 37.78
N ASP A 220 -11.70 44.79 38.75
CA ASP A 220 -11.05 43.48 38.54
C ASP A 220 -12.07 42.36 38.21
N SER A 221 -13.11 42.70 37.45
CA SER A 221 -14.20 41.80 37.08
C SER A 221 -14.55 41.96 35.61
N LYS A 222 -14.81 40.84 34.94
CA LYS A 222 -15.16 40.79 33.52
C LYS A 222 -16.44 40.00 33.31
N VAL A 223 -17.13 40.29 32.20
CA VAL A 223 -18.30 39.53 31.76
C VAL A 223 -18.18 39.14 30.30
N GLN A 224 -18.61 37.92 29.98
CA GLN A 224 -18.72 37.44 28.62
C GLN A 224 -20.11 37.77 28.07
N LEU A 225 -20.16 38.54 26.98
CA LEU A 225 -21.39 38.97 26.34
C LEU A 225 -21.46 38.49 24.90
N SER A 226 -22.59 37.87 24.54
CA SER A 226 -22.98 37.61 23.17
C SER A 226 -24.04 38.64 22.75
N VAL A 227 -23.71 39.49 21.78
CA VAL A 227 -24.60 40.52 21.23
C VAL A 227 -24.91 40.21 19.77
N THR A 228 -26.19 40.06 19.46
CA THR A 228 -26.72 39.95 18.10
C THR A 228 -27.86 40.94 17.90
N PHE A 229 -28.25 41.19 16.65
CA PHE A 229 -29.35 42.11 16.35
C PHE A 229 -30.19 41.64 15.17
N HIS A 230 -31.46 42.06 15.16
CA HIS A 230 -32.38 41.90 14.05
C HIS A 230 -33.30 43.13 13.95
N THR A 231 -34.04 43.28 12.85
CA THR A 231 -34.94 44.43 12.62
C THR A 231 -36.41 44.04 12.81
N VAL A 232 -37.25 44.91 13.40
CA VAL A 232 -38.64 44.58 13.82
C VAL A 232 -39.64 44.47 12.67
N SER A 233 -39.34 45.07 11.51
CA SER A 233 -40.16 44.96 10.30
C SER A 233 -40.42 43.51 9.85
N THR A 234 -39.74 42.52 10.45
CA THR A 234 -39.78 41.10 10.08
C THR A 234 -40.79 40.27 10.88
N ALA A 235 -41.60 40.86 11.75
CA ALA A 235 -42.60 40.11 12.53
C ALA A 235 -43.71 39.46 11.64
N ASP A 236 -43.91 39.96 10.42
CA ASP A 236 -44.95 39.49 9.49
C ASP A 236 -44.43 38.63 8.32
N VAL A 237 -43.11 38.46 8.17
CA VAL A 237 -42.52 37.64 7.09
C VAL A 237 -42.36 36.20 7.54
N SER A 238 -42.96 35.26 6.82
CA SER A 238 -42.84 33.83 7.17
C SER A 238 -41.39 33.35 7.10
N VAL A 239 -41.00 32.40 7.97
CA VAL A 239 -39.66 31.78 7.96
C VAL A 239 -39.28 31.25 6.57
N LEU A 240 -40.25 30.66 5.87
CA LEU A 240 -40.10 30.15 4.50
C LEU A 240 -39.77 31.25 3.48
N GLU A 241 -40.40 32.40 3.60
CA GLU A 241 -40.21 33.53 2.69
C GLU A 241 -38.82 34.14 2.88
N ARG A 242 -38.39 34.34 4.13
CA ARG A 242 -37.01 34.73 4.46
C ARG A 242 -35.97 33.77 3.88
N ILE A 243 -36.17 32.46 4.03
CA ILE A 243 -35.25 31.44 3.50
C ILE A 243 -35.22 31.52 1.97
N ARG A 244 -36.38 31.64 1.32
CA ARG A 244 -36.48 31.77 -0.15
C ARG A 244 -35.78 33.02 -0.67
N GLU A 245 -35.95 34.15 0.00
CA GLU A 245 -35.26 35.40 -0.34
C GLU A 245 -33.76 35.26 -0.18
N HIS A 246 -33.30 34.72 0.96
CA HIS A 246 -31.88 34.57 1.22
C HIS A 246 -31.19 33.60 0.25
N TYR A 247 -31.85 32.49 -0.08
CA TYR A 247 -31.43 31.58 -1.14
C TYR A 247 -31.35 32.30 -2.49
N ALA A 248 -32.38 33.07 -2.87
CA ALA A 248 -32.39 33.79 -4.14
C ALA A 248 -31.25 34.81 -4.24
N LEU A 249 -30.96 35.55 -3.16
CA LEU A 249 -29.82 36.46 -3.09
C LEU A 249 -28.49 35.71 -3.20
N SER A 250 -28.35 34.59 -2.48
CA SER A 250 -27.13 33.77 -2.51
C SER A 250 -26.83 33.27 -3.92
N PHE A 251 -27.86 32.81 -4.63
CA PHE A 251 -27.74 32.34 -6.01
C PHE A 251 -27.41 33.48 -6.98
N VAL A 252 -28.10 34.62 -6.89
CA VAL A 252 -27.86 35.78 -7.77
C VAL A 252 -26.43 36.34 -7.59
N PHE A 253 -25.94 36.38 -6.35
CA PHE A 253 -24.57 36.85 -6.08
C PHE A 253 -23.51 35.86 -6.58
N LEU A 254 -23.78 34.56 -6.45
CA LEU A 254 -22.93 33.51 -7.01
C LEU A 254 -22.85 33.64 -8.53
N GLU A 255 -23.99 33.70 -9.21
CA GLU A 255 -24.05 33.79 -10.68
C GLU A 255 -23.35 35.05 -11.19
N HIS A 256 -23.63 36.21 -10.58
CA HIS A 256 -22.95 37.45 -10.95
C HIS A 256 -21.42 37.32 -10.84
N ASN A 257 -20.91 36.69 -9.79
CA ASN A 257 -19.47 36.53 -9.63
C ASN A 257 -18.89 35.50 -10.60
N VAL A 258 -19.62 34.41 -10.91
CA VAL A 258 -19.23 33.43 -11.94
C VAL A 258 -19.17 34.09 -13.32
N GLU A 259 -20.19 34.87 -13.70
CA GLU A 259 -20.25 35.56 -15.00
C GLU A 259 -19.11 36.58 -15.18
N ASN A 260 -18.60 37.14 -14.09
CA ASN A 260 -17.53 38.14 -14.09
C ASN A 260 -16.14 37.56 -13.78
N THR A 261 -16.02 36.24 -13.64
CA THR A 261 -14.75 35.57 -13.34
C THR A 261 -14.40 34.59 -14.46
N ALA A 262 -13.13 34.56 -14.88
CA ALA A 262 -12.68 33.58 -15.86
C ALA A 262 -12.88 32.14 -15.35
N GLU A 263 -13.31 31.22 -16.23
CA GLU A 263 -13.66 29.84 -15.87
C GLU A 263 -12.56 29.11 -15.09
N ASP A 264 -11.29 29.26 -15.47
CA ASP A 264 -10.14 28.67 -14.77
C ASP A 264 -10.01 29.12 -13.31
N ASN A 265 -10.43 30.36 -13.00
CA ASN A 265 -10.41 30.88 -11.65
C ASN A 265 -11.61 30.36 -10.84
N VAL A 266 -12.77 30.19 -11.48
CA VAL A 266 -13.98 29.60 -10.86
C VAL A 266 -13.69 28.17 -10.39
N ALA A 267 -13.00 27.38 -11.22
CA ALA A 267 -12.62 26.01 -10.89
C ALA A 267 -11.66 25.89 -9.69
N ARG A 268 -10.96 26.97 -9.34
CA ARG A 268 -10.01 27.03 -8.22
C ARG A 268 -10.62 27.55 -6.92
N TRP A 269 -11.89 27.95 -6.93
CA TRP A 269 -12.56 28.36 -5.71
C TRP A 269 -12.64 27.19 -4.74
N THR A 270 -12.29 27.46 -3.48
CA THR A 270 -12.31 26.44 -2.42
C THR A 270 -13.26 26.83 -1.30
N MET A 271 -13.64 28.10 -1.18
CA MET A 271 -14.52 28.59 -0.12
C MET A 271 -15.72 29.36 -0.70
N TRP A 272 -16.82 29.39 0.05
CA TRP A 272 -18.00 30.20 -0.29
C TRP A 272 -17.69 31.70 -0.43
N SER A 273 -16.72 32.21 0.33
CA SER A 273 -16.25 33.60 0.21
C SER A 273 -15.70 33.93 -1.18
N ASP A 274 -15.10 32.95 -1.85
CA ASP A 274 -14.57 33.11 -3.21
C ASP A 274 -15.72 33.16 -4.22
N CYS A 275 -16.78 32.37 -3.97
CA CYS A 275 -17.95 32.24 -4.82
C CYS A 275 -18.81 33.49 -4.93
N VAL A 276 -18.99 34.25 -3.85
CA VAL A 276 -19.81 35.49 -3.86
C VAL A 276 -18.99 36.77 -3.71
N GLY A 277 -17.70 36.63 -3.44
CA GLY A 277 -16.79 37.72 -3.13
C GLY A 277 -17.11 38.44 -1.81
N ARG A 278 -16.17 39.28 -1.36
CA ARG A 278 -16.28 40.03 -0.09
C ARG A 278 -17.55 40.89 0.02
N ARG A 279 -17.96 41.54 -1.07
CA ARG A 279 -19.11 42.47 -1.10
C ARG A 279 -20.43 41.70 -0.97
N GLY A 280 -20.62 40.65 -1.75
CA GLY A 280 -21.78 39.75 -1.66
C GLY A 280 -21.84 39.04 -0.31
N LEU A 281 -20.71 38.54 0.19
CA LEU A 281 -20.63 37.86 1.49
C LEU A 281 -21.07 38.77 2.65
N THR A 282 -20.60 40.03 2.67
CA THR A 282 -21.00 41.00 3.71
C THR A 282 -22.50 41.29 3.65
N LEU A 283 -23.05 41.45 2.44
CA LEU A 283 -24.48 41.68 2.23
C LEU A 283 -25.34 40.50 2.67
N LEU A 284 -24.97 39.28 2.32
CA LEU A 284 -25.68 38.07 2.75
C LEU A 284 -25.68 37.95 4.28
N ARG A 285 -24.55 38.23 4.93
CA ARG A 285 -24.48 38.19 6.40
C ARG A 285 -25.36 39.25 7.05
N GLN A 286 -25.37 40.48 6.52
CA GLN A 286 -26.27 41.53 6.98
C GLN A 286 -27.74 41.17 6.79
N HIS A 287 -28.08 40.59 5.63
CA HIS A 287 -29.43 40.12 5.35
C HIS A 287 -29.87 39.03 6.34
N ALA A 288 -29.02 38.04 6.61
CA ALA A 288 -29.31 36.97 7.55
C ALA A 288 -29.58 37.51 8.97
N LEU A 289 -28.71 38.40 9.47
CA LEU A 289 -28.85 39.00 10.80
C LEU A 289 -30.11 39.86 10.93
N GLN A 290 -30.33 40.77 9.98
CA GLN A 290 -31.49 41.69 10.01
C GLN A 290 -32.82 40.93 9.97
N ASN A 291 -32.85 39.77 9.31
CA ASN A 291 -34.01 38.91 9.22
C ASN A 291 -34.07 37.82 10.31
N ASN A 292 -33.20 37.85 11.32
CA ASN A 292 -33.14 36.84 12.40
C ASN A 292 -33.03 35.39 11.87
N MET A 293 -32.27 35.20 10.79
CA MET A 293 -32.00 33.91 10.18
C MET A 293 -30.95 33.15 11.00
N GLN A 294 -31.14 31.84 11.16
CA GLN A 294 -30.17 30.99 11.84
C GLN A 294 -29.01 30.65 10.90
N ASP A 295 -27.82 30.41 11.46
CA ASP A 295 -26.63 30.07 10.66
C ASP A 295 -26.83 28.77 9.86
N VAL A 296 -27.50 27.77 10.44
CA VAL A 296 -27.89 26.53 9.76
C VAL A 296 -28.77 26.81 8.52
N GLU A 297 -29.77 27.69 8.65
CA GLU A 297 -30.64 28.06 7.53
C GLU A 297 -29.84 28.74 6.41
N ALA A 298 -28.93 29.64 6.77
CA ALA A 298 -28.11 30.39 5.81
C ALA A 298 -27.12 29.46 5.08
N GLN A 299 -26.46 28.57 5.82
CA GLN A 299 -25.55 27.57 5.25
C GLN A 299 -26.25 26.60 4.31
N CYS A 300 -27.47 26.16 4.66
CA CYS A 300 -28.31 25.38 3.74
C CYS A 300 -28.61 26.14 2.44
N CYS A 301 -28.88 27.45 2.51
CA CYS A 301 -29.10 28.27 1.32
C CYS A 301 -27.84 28.36 0.45
N TYR A 302 -26.65 28.49 1.05
CA TYR A 302 -25.38 28.53 0.33
C TYR A 302 -25.08 27.20 -0.36
N LEU A 303 -25.21 26.08 0.37
CA LEU A 303 -25.02 24.75 -0.18
C LEU A 303 -26.01 24.48 -1.32
N GLN A 304 -27.29 24.83 -1.14
CA GLN A 304 -28.30 24.68 -2.18
C GLN A 304 -27.97 25.54 -3.41
N ALA A 305 -27.54 26.79 -3.22
CA ALA A 305 -27.20 27.67 -4.33
C ALA A 305 -26.03 27.14 -5.17
N VAL A 306 -24.94 26.71 -4.53
CA VAL A 306 -23.77 26.14 -5.22
C VAL A 306 -24.12 24.83 -5.91
N THR A 307 -24.85 23.96 -5.22
CA THR A 307 -25.26 22.65 -5.75
C THR A 307 -26.14 22.82 -6.99
N GLU A 308 -27.15 23.68 -6.91
CA GLU A 308 -28.06 23.93 -8.03
C GLU A 308 -27.35 24.59 -9.21
N HIS A 309 -26.42 25.52 -8.94
CA HIS A 309 -25.62 26.14 -9.98
C HIS A 309 -24.77 25.09 -10.71
N ARG A 310 -24.06 24.22 -9.97
CA ARG A 310 -23.26 23.15 -10.56
C ARG A 310 -24.10 22.15 -11.37
N MET A 311 -25.30 21.82 -10.90
CA MET A 311 -26.19 20.88 -11.62
C MET A 311 -26.78 21.44 -12.91
N LYS A 312 -26.97 22.76 -13.00
CA LYS A 312 -27.72 23.39 -14.10
C LYS A 312 -26.84 24.17 -15.08
N VAL A 313 -25.68 24.65 -14.64
CA VAL A 313 -24.79 25.51 -15.41
C VAL A 313 -23.51 24.73 -15.73
N ASN A 314 -23.00 24.88 -16.96
CA ASN A 314 -21.85 24.11 -17.45
C ASN A 314 -20.49 24.56 -16.85
N THR A 315 -20.49 25.58 -16.00
CA THR A 315 -19.28 26.11 -15.32
C THR A 315 -18.96 25.26 -14.09
N GLN A 316 -17.74 24.75 -14.00
CA GLN A 316 -17.31 23.83 -12.94
C GLN A 316 -16.89 24.58 -11.67
N ILE A 317 -17.82 24.79 -10.73
CA ILE A 317 -17.47 25.18 -9.34
C ILE A 317 -17.03 23.95 -8.58
N SER A 318 -15.83 23.94 -8.01
CA SER A 318 -15.26 22.75 -7.34
C SER A 318 -16.15 22.14 -6.25
N TYR A 319 -16.19 20.81 -6.17
CA TYR A 319 -16.85 20.08 -5.08
C TYR A 319 -16.22 20.36 -3.70
N VAL A 320 -14.99 20.88 -3.64
CA VAL A 320 -14.35 21.29 -2.39
C VAL A 320 -15.17 22.36 -1.67
N VAL A 321 -15.77 23.30 -2.41
CA VAL A 321 -16.66 24.32 -1.83
C VAL A 321 -17.86 23.67 -1.14
N MET A 322 -18.49 22.69 -1.81
CA MET A 322 -19.64 21.97 -1.27
C MET A 322 -19.25 21.12 -0.05
N TYR A 323 -18.08 20.49 -0.08
CA TYR A 323 -17.54 19.75 1.06
C TYR A 323 -17.38 20.64 2.29
N LEU A 324 -16.75 21.83 2.15
CA LEU A 324 -16.55 22.74 3.28
C LEU A 324 -17.88 23.29 3.82
N LEU A 325 -18.81 23.68 2.94
CA LEU A 325 -20.16 24.11 3.35
C LEU A 325 -20.91 23.00 4.09
N LEU A 326 -20.82 21.76 3.60
CA LEU A 326 -21.45 20.61 4.24
C LEU A 326 -20.82 20.31 5.61
N LYS A 327 -19.50 20.47 5.74
CA LYS A 327 -18.78 20.29 7.00
C LYS A 327 -19.15 21.37 8.02
N GLU A 328 -19.26 22.62 7.60
CA GLU A 328 -19.76 23.72 8.45
C GLU A 328 -21.19 23.41 8.92
N LEU A 329 -22.05 22.95 8.02
CA LEU A 329 -23.42 22.57 8.36
C LEU A 329 -23.48 21.41 9.37
N GLN A 330 -22.62 20.40 9.22
CA GLN A 330 -22.51 19.29 10.17
C GLN A 330 -22.17 19.78 11.58
N MET A 331 -21.23 20.73 11.71
CA MET A 331 -20.82 21.28 12.99
C MET A 331 -21.95 22.07 13.66
N GLU A 332 -22.67 22.88 12.89
CA GLU A 332 -23.74 23.75 13.40
C GLU A 332 -25.00 22.98 13.83
N MET A 333 -25.35 21.88 13.15
CA MET A 333 -26.50 21.06 13.54
C MET A 333 -26.31 20.35 14.89
N GLY A 334 -25.07 20.05 15.28
CA GLY A 334 -24.77 19.28 16.49
C GLY A 334 -25.65 18.03 16.63
N ASN A 335 -26.18 17.79 17.84
CA ASN A 335 -27.11 16.67 18.12
C ASN A 335 -28.60 17.05 17.96
N LYS A 336 -28.93 18.29 17.58
CA LYS A 336 -30.32 18.77 17.55
C LYS A 336 -30.79 18.85 16.10
N ARG A 337 -31.59 17.86 15.68
CA ARG A 337 -32.24 17.89 14.37
C ARG A 337 -33.31 18.99 14.36
N HIS A 338 -33.10 20.01 13.54
CA HIS A 338 -34.17 20.93 13.15
C HIS A 338 -35.03 20.22 12.09
N ASP A 339 -36.20 19.71 12.48
CA ASP A 339 -37.06 18.84 11.64
C ASP A 339 -37.29 19.40 10.23
N PHE A 340 -37.56 20.71 10.12
CA PHE A 340 -37.78 21.37 8.82
C PHE A 340 -36.54 21.37 7.90
N VAL A 341 -35.35 21.57 8.48
CA VAL A 341 -34.09 21.62 7.72
C VAL A 341 -33.65 20.22 7.31
N SER A 342 -33.94 19.21 8.14
CA SER A 342 -33.57 17.81 7.89
C SER A 342 -34.17 17.28 6.59
N ASP A 343 -35.48 17.42 6.37
CA ASP A 343 -36.16 16.92 5.17
C ASP A 343 -35.73 17.63 3.87
N ALA A 344 -35.35 18.91 3.98
CA ALA A 344 -34.84 19.68 2.85
C ALA A 344 -33.40 19.26 2.53
N LEU A 345 -32.59 19.03 3.56
CA LEU A 345 -31.20 18.60 3.43
C LEU A 345 -31.08 17.19 2.84
N ASP A 346 -31.92 16.24 3.28
CA ASP A 346 -31.91 14.88 2.72
C ASP A 346 -32.24 14.88 1.22
N ARG A 347 -33.21 15.71 0.79
CA ARG A 347 -33.53 15.89 -0.64
C ARG A 347 -32.38 16.52 -1.42
N LEU A 348 -31.69 17.49 -0.83
CA LEU A 348 -30.52 18.12 -1.43
C LEU A 348 -29.35 17.12 -1.57
N MET A 349 -29.07 16.36 -0.52
CA MET A 349 -28.04 15.32 -0.49
C MET A 349 -28.34 14.21 -1.49
N GLN A 350 -29.59 13.78 -1.61
CA GLN A 350 -30.00 12.81 -2.63
C GLN A 350 -29.73 13.34 -4.04
N GLY A 351 -30.16 14.58 -4.34
CA GLY A 351 -29.90 15.20 -5.65
C GLY A 351 -28.40 15.34 -5.95
N LEU A 352 -27.61 15.76 -4.95
CA LEU A 352 -26.16 15.90 -5.07
C LEU A 352 -25.48 14.55 -5.29
N SER A 353 -25.90 13.52 -4.56
CA SER A 353 -25.45 12.14 -4.75
C SER A 353 -25.74 11.67 -6.19
N ASP A 354 -26.97 11.84 -6.68
CA ASP A 354 -27.36 11.45 -8.05
C ASP A 354 -26.52 12.17 -9.12
N HIS A 355 -26.22 13.44 -8.91
CA HIS A 355 -25.35 14.21 -9.79
C HIS A 355 -23.90 13.72 -9.77
N ILE A 356 -23.32 13.49 -8.58
CA ILE A 356 -21.98 12.93 -8.43
C ILE A 356 -21.91 11.55 -9.10
N ASN A 357 -22.91 10.69 -8.89
CA ASN A 357 -22.98 9.37 -9.51
C ASN A 357 -23.00 9.46 -11.04
N THR A 358 -23.68 10.46 -11.61
CA THR A 358 -23.67 10.68 -13.07
C THR A 358 -22.27 11.02 -13.59
N GLN A 359 -21.47 11.76 -12.81
CA GLN A 359 -20.08 12.05 -13.13
C GLN A 359 -19.19 10.81 -12.94
N LEU A 360 -19.38 10.05 -11.85
CA LEU A 360 -18.60 8.84 -11.56
C LEU A 360 -18.86 7.70 -12.55
N VAL A 361 -20.08 7.56 -13.07
CA VAL A 361 -20.41 6.62 -14.17
C VAL A 361 -19.61 6.92 -15.44
N ASN A 362 -19.08 8.13 -15.58
CA ASN A 362 -18.29 8.56 -16.74
C ASN A 362 -16.91 9.09 -16.28
N LEU A 363 -16.35 8.51 -15.21
CA LEU A 363 -15.13 9.00 -14.57
C LEU A 363 -13.96 9.12 -15.55
N HIS A 364 -13.76 8.15 -16.45
CA HIS A 364 -12.68 8.21 -17.45
C HIS A 364 -12.85 9.31 -18.49
N ASP A 365 -14.10 9.70 -18.76
CA ASP A 365 -14.42 10.74 -19.74
C ASP A 365 -14.43 12.15 -19.12
N HIS A 366 -14.61 12.27 -17.78
CA HIS A 366 -14.71 13.55 -17.06
C HIS A 366 -13.48 13.92 -16.22
N TYR A 367 -12.75 12.93 -15.70
CA TYR A 367 -11.62 13.15 -14.79
C TYR A 367 -10.31 12.58 -15.35
N TYR A 368 -9.48 13.47 -15.89
CA TYR A 368 -8.12 13.14 -16.28
C TYR A 368 -7.19 13.26 -15.08
N LEU A 369 -6.71 12.11 -14.59
CA LEU A 369 -5.89 12.05 -13.37
C LEU A 369 -4.49 12.67 -13.54
N GLU A 370 -4.10 13.10 -14.74
CA GLU A 370 -2.91 13.92 -14.98
C GLU A 370 -3.09 15.39 -14.55
N PHE A 371 -4.33 15.91 -14.50
CA PHE A 371 -4.58 17.32 -14.21
C PHE A 371 -4.98 17.55 -12.76
N GLU A 372 -4.24 18.42 -12.07
CA GLU A 372 -4.42 18.74 -10.65
C GLU A 372 -5.84 19.20 -10.32
N LEU A 373 -6.45 20.02 -11.19
CA LEU A 373 -7.83 20.49 -11.02
C LEU A 373 -8.84 19.34 -10.99
N HIS A 374 -8.70 18.36 -11.90
CA HIS A 374 -9.60 17.21 -11.96
C HIS A 374 -9.41 16.30 -10.73
N THR A 375 -8.15 16.11 -10.29
CA THR A 375 -7.88 15.30 -9.09
C THR A 375 -8.42 15.95 -7.82
N THR A 376 -8.35 17.28 -7.71
CA THR A 376 -8.88 18.05 -6.59
C THR A 376 -10.41 18.01 -6.59
N ASP A 377 -11.03 18.18 -7.75
CA ASP A 377 -12.49 18.14 -7.88
C ASP A 377 -13.05 16.73 -7.59
N LEU A 378 -12.39 15.67 -8.09
CA LEU A 378 -12.74 14.29 -7.77
C LEU A 378 -12.58 13.99 -6.27
N SER A 379 -11.47 14.42 -5.66
CA SER A 379 -11.25 14.28 -4.22
C SER A 379 -12.34 15.02 -3.42
N GLY A 380 -12.75 16.20 -3.86
CA GLY A 380 -13.89 16.93 -3.32
C GLY A 380 -15.19 16.14 -3.43
N ALA A 381 -15.51 15.59 -4.60
CA ALA A 381 -16.71 14.79 -4.83
C ALA A 381 -16.76 13.56 -3.91
N LEU A 382 -15.64 12.85 -3.79
CA LEU A 382 -15.49 11.68 -2.92
C LEU A 382 -15.68 12.06 -1.44
N SER A 383 -15.09 13.18 -1.01
CA SER A 383 -15.23 13.70 0.36
C SER A 383 -16.66 14.14 0.67
N VAL A 384 -17.37 14.72 -0.31
CA VAL A 384 -18.80 15.07 -0.20
C VAL A 384 -19.63 13.82 0.03
N CYS A 385 -19.47 12.76 -0.78
CA CYS A 385 -20.17 11.50 -0.60
C CYS A 385 -19.93 10.88 0.77
N ALA A 386 -18.67 10.78 1.21
CA ALA A 386 -18.32 10.23 2.52
C ALA A 386 -18.97 11.01 3.66
N LEU A 387 -19.00 12.35 3.56
CA LEU A 387 -19.60 13.20 4.58
C LEU A 387 -21.14 13.11 4.59
N MET A 388 -21.78 13.06 3.42
CA MET A 388 -23.24 12.92 3.34
C MET A 388 -23.73 11.58 3.90
N GLU A 389 -22.97 10.48 3.74
CA GLU A 389 -23.27 9.17 4.37
C GLU A 389 -23.28 9.26 5.90
N VAL A 390 -22.38 10.05 6.50
CA VAL A 390 -22.34 10.25 7.95
C VAL A 390 -23.52 11.10 8.43
N MET A 391 -23.97 12.05 7.61
CA MET A 391 -25.01 13.01 7.98
C MET A 391 -26.43 12.50 7.74
N SER A 392 -26.63 11.60 6.77
CA SER A 392 -27.93 11.07 6.35
C SER A 392 -28.03 9.57 6.60
N SER A 393 -29.24 9.00 6.48
CA SER A 393 -29.43 7.54 6.47
C SER A 393 -29.44 6.96 5.05
N LEU A 394 -29.01 7.73 4.06
CA LEU A 394 -29.04 7.34 2.65
C LEU A 394 -27.76 6.55 2.32
N PRO A 395 -27.84 5.48 1.50
CA PRO A 395 -26.68 4.66 1.11
C PRO A 395 -25.90 5.31 -0.05
N ILE A 396 -25.36 6.50 0.20
CA ILE A 396 -24.66 7.35 -0.76
C ILE A 396 -23.35 6.71 -1.23
N VAL A 397 -22.55 6.19 -0.28
CA VAL A 397 -21.26 5.53 -0.57
C VAL A 397 -21.46 4.30 -1.44
N GLU A 398 -22.47 3.48 -1.14
CA GLU A 398 -22.75 2.26 -1.91
C GLU A 398 -23.28 2.58 -3.32
N SER A 399 -24.11 3.63 -3.44
CA SER A 399 -24.58 4.13 -4.74
C SER A 399 -23.41 4.62 -5.62
N ALA A 400 -22.46 5.35 -5.04
CA ALA A 400 -21.26 5.80 -5.74
C ALA A 400 -20.31 4.66 -6.13
N ARG A 401 -20.15 3.63 -5.29
CA ARG A 401 -19.43 2.40 -5.67
C ARG A 401 -20.05 1.74 -6.89
N THR A 402 -21.38 1.61 -6.91
CA THR A 402 -22.11 1.05 -8.05
C THR A 402 -21.89 1.88 -9.33
N ALA A 403 -21.86 3.21 -9.21
CA ALA A 403 -21.55 4.10 -10.32
C ALA A 403 -20.13 3.90 -10.88
N LEU A 404 -19.13 3.76 -10.01
CA LEU A 404 -17.73 3.50 -10.38
C LEU A 404 -17.57 2.13 -11.06
N GLN A 405 -18.19 1.09 -10.52
CA GLN A 405 -18.21 -0.25 -11.11
C GLN A 405 -18.81 -0.23 -12.52
N LYS A 406 -19.88 0.54 -12.72
CA LYS A 406 -20.49 0.72 -14.04
C LYS A 406 -19.56 1.44 -15.01
N ASN A 407 -18.86 2.49 -14.57
CA ASN A 407 -17.86 3.19 -15.38
C ASN A 407 -16.73 2.24 -15.81
N GLU A 408 -16.16 1.50 -14.86
CA GLU A 408 -15.07 0.57 -15.12
C GLU A 408 -15.46 -0.51 -16.10
N LYS A 409 -16.64 -1.11 -15.92
CA LYS A 409 -17.16 -2.08 -16.87
C LYS A 409 -17.27 -1.49 -18.28
N GLN A 410 -17.80 -0.29 -18.44
CA GLN A 410 -17.90 0.36 -19.74
C GLN A 410 -16.54 0.69 -20.35
N TRP A 411 -15.57 1.11 -19.53
CA TRP A 411 -14.22 1.37 -19.98
C TRP A 411 -13.52 0.09 -20.44
N TYR A 412 -13.62 -0.99 -19.66
CA TYR A 412 -13.11 -2.30 -20.06
C TYR A 412 -13.79 -2.86 -21.30
N ASP A 413 -15.11 -2.66 -21.47
CA ASP A 413 -15.82 -3.06 -22.68
C ASP A 413 -15.28 -2.29 -23.91
N LYS A 414 -15.00 -0.98 -23.78
CA LYS A 414 -14.36 -0.18 -24.85
C LYS A 414 -12.95 -0.70 -25.17
N LEU A 415 -12.15 -1.02 -24.14
CA LEU A 415 -10.81 -1.59 -24.32
C LEU A 415 -10.87 -2.98 -24.97
N ALA A 416 -11.79 -3.84 -24.56
CA ALA A 416 -12.00 -5.16 -25.15
C ALA A 416 -12.39 -5.07 -26.63
N GLN A 417 -13.23 -4.09 -27.00
CA GLN A 417 -13.60 -3.85 -28.40
C GLN A 417 -12.42 -3.37 -29.25
N SER A 418 -11.44 -2.68 -28.65
CA SER A 418 -10.22 -2.24 -29.34
C SER A 418 -9.25 -3.39 -29.64
N TRP A 419 -9.38 -4.52 -28.94
CA TRP A 419 -8.56 -5.70 -29.20
C TRP A 419 -9.11 -6.45 -30.42
N GLU A 420 -8.52 -6.18 -31.59
CA GLU A 420 -8.76 -6.98 -32.78
C GLU A 420 -8.46 -8.47 -32.52
N GLU A 421 -9.02 -9.37 -33.35
CA GLU A 421 -8.72 -10.81 -33.26
C GLU A 421 -7.21 -11.12 -33.28
N LYS A 422 -6.38 -10.23 -33.85
CA LYS A 422 -4.92 -10.35 -33.98
C LYS A 422 -4.13 -9.35 -33.14
N ALA A 423 -4.67 -8.84 -32.04
CA ALA A 423 -3.96 -7.91 -31.16
C ALA A 423 -2.55 -8.45 -30.82
N THR A 424 -1.52 -7.63 -31.05
CA THR A 424 -0.12 -7.99 -30.75
C THR A 424 0.14 -7.90 -29.26
N LEU A 425 1.15 -8.62 -28.78
CA LEU A 425 1.57 -8.53 -27.37
C LEU A 425 1.91 -7.09 -26.94
N SER A 426 2.45 -6.26 -27.83
CA SER A 426 2.74 -4.86 -27.55
C SER A 426 1.48 -4.04 -27.22
N VAL A 427 0.37 -4.28 -27.93
CA VAL A 427 -0.92 -3.62 -27.68
C VAL A 427 -1.50 -4.05 -26.34
N ILE A 428 -1.45 -5.35 -26.04
CA ILE A 428 -1.89 -5.90 -24.75
C ILE A 428 -1.04 -5.34 -23.61
N ALA A 429 0.29 -5.33 -23.75
CA ALA A 429 1.21 -4.81 -22.75
C ALA A 429 0.98 -3.31 -22.48
N SER A 430 0.76 -2.49 -23.53
CA SER A 430 0.41 -1.07 -23.38
C SER A 430 -0.91 -0.90 -22.63
N THR A 431 -1.94 -1.66 -23.00
CA THR A 431 -3.26 -1.60 -22.34
C THR A 431 -3.15 -1.96 -20.85
N LEU A 432 -2.45 -3.04 -20.51
CA LEU A 432 -2.25 -3.46 -19.12
C LEU A 432 -1.43 -2.42 -18.34
N HIS A 433 -0.47 -1.75 -18.98
CA HIS A 433 0.28 -0.66 -18.37
C HIS A 433 -0.61 0.55 -18.07
N GLU A 434 -1.47 0.95 -19.02
CA GLU A 434 -2.44 2.03 -18.84
C GLU A 434 -3.41 1.74 -17.68
N ILE A 435 -3.98 0.53 -17.63
CA ILE A 435 -4.84 0.08 -16.53
C ILE A 435 -4.11 0.19 -15.19
N ARG A 436 -2.90 -0.38 -15.10
CA ARG A 436 -2.12 -0.34 -13.86
C ARG A 436 -1.78 1.08 -13.43
N SER A 437 -1.40 1.94 -14.37
CA SER A 437 -1.07 3.35 -14.11
C SER A 437 -2.27 4.10 -13.57
N HIS A 438 -3.44 3.91 -14.17
CA HIS A 438 -4.70 4.49 -13.70
C HIS A 438 -5.02 4.04 -12.27
N HIS A 439 -5.02 2.72 -12.01
CA HIS A 439 -5.27 2.17 -10.67
C HIS A 439 -4.32 2.74 -9.61
N GLN A 440 -3.03 2.87 -9.92
CA GLN A 440 -2.04 3.42 -8.99
C GLN A 440 -2.32 4.89 -8.63
N LYS A 441 -2.70 5.72 -9.61
CA LYS A 441 -3.06 7.13 -9.37
C LYS A 441 -4.37 7.22 -8.58
N ALA A 442 -5.39 6.49 -9.01
CA ALA A 442 -6.72 6.48 -8.38
C ALA A 442 -6.67 5.97 -6.93
N ASN A 443 -5.92 4.89 -6.65
CA ASN A 443 -5.78 4.34 -5.30
C ASN A 443 -5.33 5.38 -4.28
N ARG A 444 -4.39 6.28 -4.64
CA ARG A 444 -3.92 7.33 -3.72
C ARG A 444 -5.04 8.32 -3.38
N LEU A 445 -5.79 8.76 -4.38
CA LEU A 445 -6.88 9.73 -4.22
C LEU A 445 -8.03 9.15 -3.39
N PHE A 446 -8.42 7.92 -3.71
CA PHE A 446 -9.50 7.20 -3.04
C PHE A 446 -9.12 6.87 -1.59
N GLN A 447 -7.89 6.41 -1.34
CA GLN A 447 -7.45 6.14 0.04
C GLN A 447 -7.47 7.40 0.91
N GLN A 448 -7.10 8.56 0.36
CA GLN A 448 -7.08 9.83 1.09
C GLN A 448 -8.47 10.40 1.36
N SER A 449 -9.39 10.28 0.39
CA SER A 449 -10.70 10.98 0.43
C SER A 449 -11.86 10.07 0.86
N TRP A 450 -11.72 8.75 0.68
CA TRP A 450 -12.77 7.74 0.83
C TRP A 450 -12.39 6.61 1.80
N ASN A 451 -11.13 6.54 2.24
CA ASN A 451 -10.61 5.51 3.14
C ASN A 451 -10.77 4.06 2.61
N GLU A 452 -10.78 3.89 1.29
CA GLU A 452 -10.75 2.61 0.59
C GLU A 452 -9.96 2.79 -0.71
N THR A 453 -9.30 1.75 -1.22
CA THR A 453 -8.60 1.85 -2.50
C THR A 453 -9.55 1.69 -3.69
N TYR A 454 -9.27 2.42 -4.77
CA TYR A 454 -10.00 2.29 -6.04
C TYR A 454 -10.03 0.84 -6.54
N THR A 455 -8.89 0.16 -6.45
CA THR A 455 -8.73 -1.21 -6.92
C THR A 455 -9.66 -2.17 -6.18
N ASN A 456 -9.84 -2.03 -4.87
CA ASN A 456 -10.77 -2.87 -4.11
C ASN A 456 -12.22 -2.70 -4.59
N ILE A 457 -12.62 -1.47 -4.92
CA ILE A 457 -13.99 -1.15 -5.36
C ILE A 457 -14.33 -1.83 -6.70
N VAL A 458 -13.34 -1.94 -7.60
CA VAL A 458 -13.54 -2.32 -9.02
C VAL A 458 -12.86 -3.63 -9.44
N ILE A 459 -12.30 -4.37 -8.48
CA ILE A 459 -11.52 -5.58 -8.77
C ILE A 459 -12.33 -6.67 -9.49
N LYS A 460 -13.64 -6.74 -9.25
CA LYS A 460 -14.50 -7.75 -9.87
C LYS A 460 -14.69 -7.49 -11.35
N GLU A 461 -14.80 -6.22 -11.73
CA GLU A 461 -14.92 -5.74 -13.09
C GLU A 461 -13.60 -5.99 -13.84
N LEU A 462 -12.46 -5.76 -13.19
CA LEU A 462 -11.15 -6.11 -13.74
C LEU A 462 -10.98 -7.62 -13.88
N ASP A 463 -11.40 -8.42 -12.89
CA ASP A 463 -11.40 -9.90 -12.97
C ASP A 463 -12.25 -10.39 -14.14
N ASP A 464 -13.45 -9.85 -14.32
CA ASP A 464 -14.34 -10.13 -15.46
C ASP A 464 -13.68 -9.78 -16.79
N PHE A 465 -13.11 -8.58 -16.94
CA PHE A 465 -12.44 -8.16 -18.17
C PHE A 465 -11.26 -9.09 -18.52
N LEU A 466 -10.39 -9.38 -17.57
CA LEU A 466 -9.21 -10.21 -17.81
C LEU A 466 -9.61 -11.66 -18.15
N VAL A 467 -10.65 -12.19 -17.51
CA VAL A 467 -11.14 -13.56 -17.80
C VAL A 467 -11.90 -13.63 -19.12
N CYS A 468 -12.68 -12.62 -19.48
CA CYS A 468 -13.51 -12.63 -20.69
C CYS A 468 -12.76 -12.18 -21.94
N SER A 469 -11.75 -11.32 -21.81
CA SER A 469 -11.04 -10.73 -22.95
C SER A 469 -9.60 -11.21 -23.04
N LEU A 470 -8.84 -11.17 -21.94
CA LEU A 470 -7.40 -11.50 -21.97
C LEU A 470 -7.17 -13.01 -22.03
N ARG A 471 -7.89 -13.80 -21.23
CA ARG A 471 -7.75 -15.27 -21.23
C ARG A 471 -8.02 -15.88 -22.61
N PRO A 472 -9.09 -15.55 -23.36
CA PRO A 472 -9.29 -16.09 -24.70
C PRO A 472 -8.19 -15.69 -25.70
N TRP A 473 -7.59 -14.50 -25.55
CA TRP A 473 -6.42 -14.13 -26.32
C TRP A 473 -5.22 -15.02 -25.97
N VAL A 474 -4.92 -15.22 -24.68
CA VAL A 474 -3.84 -16.10 -24.21
C VAL A 474 -4.02 -17.53 -24.73
N VAL A 475 -5.22 -18.11 -24.56
CA VAL A 475 -5.52 -19.48 -24.98
C VAL A 475 -5.27 -19.67 -26.48
N ARG A 476 -5.64 -18.70 -27.33
CA ARG A 476 -5.36 -18.76 -28.77
C ARG A 476 -3.86 -18.73 -29.09
N GLN A 477 -3.11 -17.84 -28.46
CA GLN A 477 -1.65 -17.80 -28.61
C GLN A 477 -1.00 -19.12 -28.21
N ILE A 478 -1.56 -19.76 -27.18
CA ILE A 478 -1.07 -21.03 -26.67
C ILE A 478 -1.45 -22.20 -27.60
N ASP A 479 -2.66 -22.21 -28.14
CA ASP A 479 -3.08 -23.21 -29.13
C ASP A 479 -2.19 -23.15 -30.37
N ASP A 480 -1.81 -21.95 -30.82
CA ASP A 480 -0.86 -21.75 -31.92
C ASP A 480 0.54 -22.29 -31.60
N VAL A 481 1.03 -22.07 -30.37
CA VAL A 481 2.32 -22.64 -29.89
C VAL A 481 2.24 -24.16 -29.80
N VAL A 482 1.14 -24.72 -29.33
CA VAL A 482 0.98 -26.18 -29.18
C VAL A 482 0.85 -26.85 -30.55
N ALA A 483 0.13 -26.23 -31.50
CA ALA A 483 -0.03 -26.69 -32.87
C ALA A 483 1.23 -26.53 -33.73
N SER A 484 2.13 -25.62 -33.34
CA SER A 484 3.39 -25.39 -34.05
C SER A 484 4.29 -26.63 -34.12
N VAL A 485 5.12 -26.67 -35.17
CA VAL A 485 6.16 -27.68 -35.32
C VAL A 485 7.08 -27.60 -34.10
N PRO A 486 7.42 -28.73 -33.45
CA PRO A 486 8.39 -28.74 -32.37
C PRO A 486 9.68 -28.00 -32.79
N GLY A 487 9.91 -26.80 -32.25
CA GLY A 487 11.09 -25.99 -32.56
C GLY A 487 10.84 -24.59 -33.08
N GLU A 488 9.59 -24.22 -33.32
CA GLU A 488 9.26 -22.84 -33.69
C GLU A 488 9.59 -21.90 -32.52
N LYS A 489 10.74 -21.22 -32.62
CA LYS A 489 11.30 -20.40 -31.53
C LYS A 489 10.48 -19.14 -31.28
N GLU A 490 10.05 -18.47 -32.34
CA GLU A 490 9.44 -17.15 -32.29
C GLU A 490 8.13 -17.15 -31.49
N LYS A 491 7.17 -18.02 -31.85
CA LYS A 491 5.89 -18.16 -31.13
C LYS A 491 6.08 -18.58 -29.67
N THR A 492 6.99 -19.51 -29.43
CA THR A 492 7.29 -20.01 -28.08
C THR A 492 7.85 -18.89 -27.20
N LEU A 493 8.81 -18.10 -27.70
CA LEU A 493 9.36 -16.95 -26.98
C LEU A 493 8.31 -15.87 -26.74
N ALA A 494 7.47 -15.56 -27.73
CA ALA A 494 6.36 -14.62 -27.57
C ALA A 494 5.38 -15.05 -26.46
N SER A 495 5.10 -16.35 -26.33
CA SER A 495 4.25 -16.85 -25.25
C SER A 495 4.89 -16.77 -23.85
N ILE A 496 6.22 -16.93 -23.75
CA ILE A 496 6.97 -16.72 -22.49
C ILE A 496 6.96 -15.24 -22.10
N GLU A 497 7.12 -14.35 -23.08
CA GLU A 497 7.04 -12.90 -22.88
C GLU A 497 5.63 -12.49 -22.42
N ALA A 498 4.59 -13.01 -23.07
CA ALA A 498 3.20 -12.78 -22.67
C ALA A 498 2.94 -13.20 -21.22
N PHE A 499 3.44 -14.37 -20.80
CA PHE A 499 3.35 -14.81 -19.41
C PHE A 499 3.99 -13.82 -18.45
N SER A 500 5.20 -13.33 -18.79
CA SER A 500 5.95 -12.40 -17.95
C SER A 500 5.25 -11.05 -17.82
N VAL A 501 4.69 -10.53 -18.91
CA VAL A 501 3.90 -9.28 -18.92
C VAL A 501 2.67 -9.40 -18.01
N ILE A 502 1.91 -10.48 -18.17
CA ILE A 502 0.68 -10.71 -17.40
C ILE A 502 1.00 -10.93 -15.92
N LYS A 503 2.02 -11.73 -15.61
CA LYS A 503 2.49 -11.95 -14.23
C LYS A 503 2.87 -10.64 -13.55
N ASN A 504 3.72 -9.82 -14.19
CA ASN A 504 4.17 -8.54 -13.63
C ASN A 504 3.03 -7.55 -13.41
N PHE A 505 2.04 -7.55 -14.29
CA PHE A 505 0.81 -6.75 -14.13
C PHE A 505 0.02 -7.22 -12.90
N LEU A 506 -0.30 -8.52 -12.83
CA LEU A 506 -1.12 -9.09 -11.77
C LEU A 506 -0.47 -8.99 -10.39
N GLU A 507 0.83 -9.26 -10.27
CA GLU A 507 1.58 -9.08 -9.02
C GLU A 507 1.53 -7.62 -8.54
N GLY A 508 1.53 -6.66 -9.48
CA GLY A 508 1.36 -5.25 -9.17
C GLY A 508 -0.04 -4.90 -8.65
N ILE A 509 -1.08 -5.58 -9.12
CA ILE A 509 -2.46 -5.41 -8.67
C ILE A 509 -2.66 -6.06 -7.29
N PHE A 510 -2.22 -7.32 -7.13
CA PHE A 510 -2.37 -8.07 -5.89
C PHE A 510 -1.61 -7.46 -4.71
N LEU A 511 -0.51 -6.74 -4.95
CA LEU A 511 0.23 -6.04 -3.90
C LEU A 511 -0.60 -4.98 -3.17
N VAL A 512 -1.63 -4.42 -3.82
CA VAL A 512 -2.45 -3.30 -3.29
C VAL A 512 -3.86 -3.77 -2.93
N LEU A 513 -4.16 -5.06 -3.07
CA LEU A 513 -5.48 -5.61 -2.81
C LEU A 513 -5.60 -5.94 -1.31
N ASP A 514 -6.63 -5.42 -0.65
CA ASP A 514 -6.93 -5.76 0.75
C ASP A 514 -7.88 -6.97 0.88
N VAL A 515 -8.54 -7.32 -0.23
CA VAL A 515 -9.47 -8.46 -0.33
C VAL A 515 -8.69 -9.75 -0.61
N ASP A 516 -9.25 -10.88 -0.19
CA ASP A 516 -8.66 -12.20 -0.48
C ASP A 516 -8.53 -12.44 -2.00
N ALA A 517 -7.28 -12.46 -2.47
CA ALA A 517 -6.95 -12.71 -3.86
C ALA A 517 -7.34 -14.13 -4.30
N GLU A 518 -7.41 -15.11 -3.39
CA GLU A 518 -7.76 -16.49 -3.73
C GLU A 518 -9.19 -16.64 -4.27
N GLY A 519 -10.08 -15.71 -3.90
CA GLY A 519 -11.46 -15.66 -4.39
C GLY A 519 -11.61 -15.17 -5.84
N LEU A 520 -10.55 -14.60 -6.44
CA LEU A 520 -10.56 -14.07 -7.80
C LEU A 520 -10.18 -15.15 -8.82
N ARG A 521 -10.83 -15.15 -9.98
CA ARG A 521 -10.53 -16.11 -11.05
C ARG A 521 -9.16 -15.85 -11.68
N ILE A 522 -8.74 -14.58 -11.72
CA ILE A 522 -7.40 -14.19 -12.19
C ILE A 522 -6.26 -14.69 -11.31
N HIS A 523 -6.51 -15.11 -10.06
CA HIS A 523 -5.48 -15.74 -9.22
C HIS A 523 -4.91 -17.01 -9.86
N ARG A 524 -5.74 -17.70 -10.67
CA ARG A 524 -5.38 -18.90 -11.42
C ARG A 524 -4.88 -18.61 -12.84
N PHE A 525 -4.41 -17.40 -13.14
CA PHE A 525 -3.98 -17.03 -14.50
C PHE A 525 -2.92 -17.96 -15.11
N ARG A 526 -2.09 -18.60 -14.28
CA ARG A 526 -1.07 -19.57 -14.72
C ARG A 526 -1.71 -20.74 -15.48
N GLU A 527 -2.92 -21.15 -15.09
CA GLU A 527 -3.68 -22.22 -15.74
C GLU A 527 -4.10 -21.86 -17.18
N TRP A 528 -4.14 -20.57 -17.54
CA TRP A 528 -4.49 -20.14 -18.90
C TRP A 528 -3.45 -20.54 -19.94
N PHE A 529 -2.20 -20.73 -19.52
CA PHE A 529 -1.10 -21.19 -20.36
C PHE A 529 -1.06 -22.71 -20.47
N GLY A 530 -1.49 -23.42 -19.41
CA GLY A 530 -1.60 -24.87 -19.39
C GLY A 530 -0.25 -25.62 -19.44
N PRO A 531 -0.24 -26.90 -19.07
CA PRO A 531 0.99 -27.69 -18.96
C PRO A 531 1.64 -27.98 -20.31
N ARG A 532 0.88 -28.00 -21.41
CA ARG A 532 1.39 -28.28 -22.75
C ARG A 532 2.27 -27.14 -23.29
N ALA A 533 1.90 -25.89 -23.04
CA ALA A 533 2.74 -24.76 -23.42
C ALA A 533 4.06 -24.76 -22.63
N VAL A 534 3.96 -25.00 -21.32
CA VAL A 534 5.14 -25.08 -20.45
C VAL A 534 6.09 -26.19 -20.90
N ASP A 535 5.57 -27.35 -21.29
CA ASP A 535 6.37 -28.42 -21.91
C ASP A 535 7.07 -27.93 -23.19
N ARG A 536 6.38 -27.20 -24.09
CA ARG A 536 7.03 -26.59 -25.27
C ARG A 536 8.14 -25.59 -24.89
N TRP A 537 7.96 -24.81 -23.82
CA TRP A 537 8.96 -23.85 -23.36
C TRP A 537 10.23 -24.57 -22.88
N PHE A 538 10.08 -25.62 -22.07
CA PHE A 538 11.22 -26.43 -21.62
C PHE A 538 11.82 -27.28 -22.74
N GLN A 539 11.05 -27.73 -23.73
CA GLN A 539 11.59 -28.35 -24.95
C GLN A 539 12.46 -27.38 -25.75
N LEU A 540 12.05 -26.11 -25.87
CA LEU A 540 12.87 -25.07 -26.51
C LEU A 540 14.17 -24.85 -25.72
N ALA A 541 14.08 -24.72 -24.39
CA ALA A 541 15.25 -24.59 -23.52
C ALA A 541 16.19 -25.80 -23.61
N SER A 542 15.64 -27.00 -23.77
CA SER A 542 16.42 -28.24 -23.90
C SER A 542 17.20 -28.32 -25.21
N ARG A 543 16.74 -27.68 -26.29
CA ARG A 543 17.47 -27.66 -27.58
C ARG A 543 18.75 -26.85 -27.53
N ALA A 544 18.82 -25.87 -26.64
CA ALA A 544 20.05 -25.13 -26.42
C ALA A 544 21.18 -26.03 -25.86
N SER A 545 20.86 -27.24 -25.35
CA SER A 545 21.88 -28.20 -24.89
C SER A 545 22.84 -28.69 -25.99
N ALA A 546 22.54 -28.47 -27.26
CA ALA A 546 23.46 -28.81 -28.35
C ALA A 546 24.85 -28.16 -28.22
N VAL A 547 24.92 -26.96 -27.61
CA VAL A 547 26.17 -26.24 -27.36
C VAL A 547 27.10 -26.94 -26.37
N VAL A 548 26.58 -27.90 -25.59
CA VAL A 548 27.36 -28.66 -24.61
C VAL A 548 28.49 -29.45 -25.28
N VAL A 549 28.25 -29.98 -26.48
CA VAL A 549 29.28 -30.71 -27.24
C VAL A 549 30.46 -29.80 -27.56
N ASP A 550 30.19 -28.56 -27.97
CA ASP A 550 31.22 -27.57 -28.27
C ASP A 550 31.98 -27.12 -27.01
N PHE A 551 31.28 -26.98 -25.87
CA PHE A 551 31.92 -26.63 -24.59
C PHE A 551 32.92 -27.69 -24.15
N VAL A 552 32.56 -28.97 -24.27
CA VAL A 552 33.45 -30.08 -23.92
C VAL A 552 34.57 -30.25 -24.96
N ALA A 553 34.26 -30.11 -26.25
CA ALA A 553 35.24 -30.23 -27.32
C ALA A 553 36.40 -29.22 -27.16
N ASN A 554 36.07 -27.97 -26.79
CA ASN A 554 37.03 -26.87 -26.62
C ASN A 554 37.74 -26.84 -25.24
N ASP A 555 37.45 -27.76 -24.32
CA ASP A 555 38.08 -27.79 -22.99
C ASP A 555 39.19 -28.84 -22.92
N ASP A 556 40.40 -28.49 -22.51
CA ASP A 556 41.52 -29.43 -22.40
C ASP A 556 41.44 -30.42 -21.21
N LEU A 557 40.32 -30.44 -20.48
CA LEU A 557 40.07 -31.21 -19.26
C LEU A 557 41.15 -30.97 -18.20
N LEU A 558 41.43 -29.68 -17.98
CA LEU A 558 42.35 -29.21 -16.94
C LEU A 558 41.56 -28.61 -15.78
N PRO A 559 42.05 -28.72 -14.53
CA PRO A 559 41.45 -28.04 -13.40
C PRO A 559 41.39 -26.52 -13.62
N CYS A 560 40.30 -25.88 -13.21
CA CYS A 560 40.15 -24.43 -13.30
C CYS A 560 41.22 -23.68 -12.47
N ASP A 561 41.54 -24.17 -11.28
CA ASP A 561 42.57 -23.62 -10.41
C ASP A 561 43.14 -24.69 -9.44
N THR A 562 43.93 -24.26 -8.44
CA THR A 562 44.57 -25.16 -7.46
C THR A 562 43.61 -25.75 -6.43
N ASN A 563 42.45 -25.13 -6.20
CA ASN A 563 41.43 -25.55 -5.23
C ASN A 563 40.21 -26.19 -5.91
N VAL A 564 40.03 -25.97 -7.20
CA VAL A 564 38.90 -26.42 -8.01
C VAL A 564 39.39 -27.49 -8.98
N LYS A 565 39.07 -28.75 -8.66
CA LYS A 565 39.56 -29.92 -9.41
C LYS A 565 38.74 -30.29 -10.65
N TYR A 566 37.66 -29.55 -10.94
CA TYR A 566 36.84 -29.68 -12.15
C TYR A 566 37.25 -28.64 -13.22
N SER A 567 36.84 -28.87 -14.47
CA SER A 567 37.17 -28.08 -15.66
C SER A 567 36.24 -26.90 -15.92
N SER A 568 36.62 -26.07 -16.89
CA SER A 568 35.84 -24.88 -17.27
C SER A 568 34.55 -25.24 -18.01
N SER A 569 34.50 -26.42 -18.62
CA SER A 569 33.34 -26.92 -19.38
C SER A 569 32.13 -27.12 -18.48
N PHE A 570 32.33 -27.62 -17.25
CA PHE A 570 31.28 -27.73 -16.25
C PHE A 570 30.67 -26.36 -15.94
N MET A 571 31.50 -25.34 -15.68
CA MET A 571 31.05 -23.99 -15.33
C MET A 571 30.18 -23.40 -16.45
N LYS A 572 30.64 -23.49 -17.69
CA LYS A 572 29.87 -23.01 -18.87
C LYS A 572 28.53 -23.73 -19.03
N VAL A 573 28.49 -25.03 -18.75
CA VAL A 573 27.25 -25.83 -18.81
C VAL A 573 26.30 -25.42 -17.69
N ALA A 574 26.78 -25.27 -16.45
CA ALA A 574 25.97 -24.84 -15.32
C ALA A 574 25.37 -23.44 -15.57
N GLU A 575 26.18 -22.48 -16.05
CA GLU A 575 25.72 -21.14 -16.43
C GLU A 575 24.66 -21.19 -17.55
N ALA A 576 24.86 -22.04 -18.56
CA ALA A 576 23.90 -22.21 -19.65
C ALA A 576 22.57 -22.83 -19.19
N VAL A 577 22.63 -23.81 -18.27
CA VAL A 577 21.43 -24.39 -17.65
C VAL A 577 20.70 -23.35 -16.80
N ASP A 578 21.42 -22.55 -16.03
CA ASP A 578 20.83 -21.48 -15.23
C ASP A 578 20.11 -20.44 -16.11
N ALA A 579 20.76 -20.00 -17.19
CA ALA A 579 20.24 -18.98 -18.10
C ALA A 579 19.00 -19.44 -18.90
N ASN A 580 18.98 -20.70 -19.34
CA ASN A 580 17.94 -21.21 -20.25
C ASN A 580 16.82 -21.97 -19.53
N VAL A 581 17.13 -22.69 -18.46
CA VAL A 581 16.21 -23.65 -17.82
C VAL A 581 15.78 -23.15 -16.44
N VAL A 582 16.73 -22.84 -15.56
CA VAL A 582 16.42 -22.44 -14.17
C VAL A 582 15.72 -21.08 -14.13
N LYS A 583 16.19 -20.10 -14.93
CA LYS A 583 15.53 -18.80 -15.05
C LYS A 583 14.06 -18.91 -15.46
N LEU A 584 13.75 -19.77 -16.44
CA LEU A 584 12.37 -20.02 -16.88
C LEU A 584 11.51 -20.61 -15.76
N TRP A 585 12.05 -21.58 -15.02
CA TRP A 585 11.37 -22.16 -13.85
C TRP A 585 11.10 -21.13 -12.75
N ILE A 586 12.05 -20.24 -12.47
CA ILE A 586 11.85 -19.16 -11.48
C ILE A 586 10.74 -18.23 -11.94
N ILE A 587 10.75 -17.80 -13.21
CA ILE A 587 9.72 -16.90 -13.80
C ILE A 587 8.33 -17.53 -13.67
N LEU A 588 8.17 -18.81 -14.02
CA LEU A 588 6.89 -19.51 -13.96
C LEU A 588 6.22 -19.44 -12.58
N ASP A 589 7.02 -19.61 -11.52
CA ASP A 589 6.53 -19.63 -10.15
C ASP A 589 5.24 -20.41 -9.96
N TRP A 590 5.27 -21.64 -10.47
CA TRP A 590 4.12 -22.51 -10.57
C TRP A 590 4.44 -23.89 -9.99
N ALA A 591 3.95 -24.14 -8.77
CA ALA A 591 4.15 -25.40 -8.04
C ALA A 591 3.24 -26.53 -8.54
N GLU A 592 3.15 -26.73 -9.86
CA GLU A 592 2.41 -27.83 -10.47
C GLU A 592 3.35 -28.92 -10.97
N ASN A 593 3.00 -30.19 -10.71
CA ASN A 593 3.85 -31.33 -11.05
C ASN A 593 4.21 -31.40 -12.53
N ALA A 594 3.28 -31.08 -13.44
CA ALA A 594 3.57 -31.06 -14.86
C ALA A 594 4.69 -30.08 -15.23
N CYS A 595 4.70 -28.89 -14.61
CA CYS A 595 5.73 -27.89 -14.81
C CYS A 595 7.06 -28.33 -14.20
N SER A 596 7.04 -28.86 -12.98
CA SER A 596 8.23 -29.43 -12.32
C SER A 596 8.82 -30.60 -13.11
N PHE A 597 7.98 -31.45 -13.70
CA PHE A 597 8.43 -32.56 -14.54
C PHE A 597 9.12 -32.05 -15.81
N ALA A 598 8.52 -31.08 -16.51
CA ALA A 598 9.13 -30.49 -17.71
C ALA A 598 10.47 -29.81 -17.39
N PHE A 599 10.56 -29.11 -16.25
CA PHE A 599 11.82 -28.53 -15.75
C PHE A 599 12.88 -29.60 -15.50
N VAL A 600 12.56 -30.64 -14.72
CA VAL A 600 13.52 -31.71 -14.37
C VAL A 600 13.91 -32.53 -15.60
N ASP A 601 12.99 -32.81 -16.50
CA ASP A 601 13.29 -33.50 -17.77
C ASP A 601 14.24 -32.66 -18.63
N SER A 602 14.07 -31.33 -18.65
CA SER A 602 15.00 -30.43 -19.34
C SER A 602 16.40 -30.46 -18.72
N VAL A 603 16.51 -30.33 -17.39
CA VAL A 603 17.79 -30.47 -16.67
C VAL A 603 18.42 -31.82 -16.99
N ARG A 604 17.64 -32.91 -16.99
CA ARG A 604 18.11 -34.26 -17.35
C ARG A 604 18.72 -34.28 -18.76
N VAL A 605 18.11 -33.64 -19.75
CA VAL A 605 18.65 -33.58 -21.13
C VAL A 605 20.02 -32.91 -21.14
N TRP A 606 20.17 -31.77 -20.47
CA TRP A 606 21.46 -31.05 -20.40
C TRP A 606 22.55 -31.86 -19.72
N VAL A 607 22.27 -32.45 -18.55
CA VAL A 607 23.29 -33.23 -17.83
C VAL A 607 23.62 -34.56 -18.53
N SER A 608 22.66 -35.16 -19.24
CA SER A 608 22.91 -36.36 -20.05
C SER A 608 23.77 -36.03 -21.26
N ALA A 609 23.52 -34.89 -21.92
CA ALA A 609 24.35 -34.42 -23.03
C ALA A 609 25.79 -34.16 -22.58
N TYR A 610 25.97 -33.56 -21.40
CA TYR A 610 27.29 -33.32 -20.84
C TYR A 610 28.01 -34.63 -20.48
N ALA A 611 27.34 -35.53 -19.78
CA ALA A 611 27.92 -36.84 -19.44
C ALA A 611 28.36 -37.62 -20.67
N ALA A 612 27.52 -37.67 -21.71
CA ALA A 612 27.86 -38.32 -22.98
C ALA A 612 29.02 -37.62 -23.72
N ALA A 613 29.07 -36.28 -23.71
CA ALA A 613 30.15 -35.53 -24.33
C ALA A 613 31.51 -35.79 -23.64
N ILE A 614 31.52 -35.84 -22.31
CA ILE A 614 32.71 -36.18 -21.52
C ILE A 614 33.17 -37.61 -21.82
N GLU A 615 32.26 -38.59 -21.81
CA GLU A 615 32.58 -39.98 -22.14
C GLU A 615 33.18 -40.11 -23.54
N ASN A 616 32.53 -39.51 -24.55
CA ASN A 616 33.02 -39.55 -25.92
C ASN A 616 34.41 -38.91 -26.07
N LYS A 617 34.70 -37.83 -25.33
CA LYS A 617 36.01 -37.17 -25.36
C LYS A 617 37.10 -38.08 -24.79
N ILE A 618 36.84 -38.73 -23.66
CA ILE A 618 37.77 -39.69 -23.05
C ILE A 618 37.98 -40.91 -23.95
N ASP A 619 36.91 -41.43 -24.57
CA ASP A 619 37.00 -42.56 -25.50
C ASP A 619 37.85 -42.22 -26.73
N GLN A 620 37.72 -41.01 -27.29
CA GLN A 620 38.55 -40.53 -28.41
C GLN A 620 40.03 -40.40 -28.03
N GLU A 621 40.33 -39.83 -26.86
CA GLU A 621 41.72 -39.74 -26.35
C GLU A 621 42.32 -41.15 -26.14
N SER A 622 41.52 -42.10 -25.64
CA SER A 622 41.97 -43.47 -25.39
C SER A 622 42.33 -44.27 -26.65
N CYS A 623 41.72 -43.98 -27.79
CA CYS A 623 42.09 -44.59 -29.08
C CYS A 623 43.43 -44.05 -29.62
N SER A 624 43.84 -42.86 -29.17
CA SER A 624 45.08 -42.20 -29.62
C SER A 624 46.30 -42.54 -28.77
N GLU A 625 46.10 -42.83 -27.48
CA GLU A 625 47.15 -43.33 -26.58
C GLU A 625 47.19 -44.86 -26.63
N GLY A 626 48.25 -45.43 -27.21
CA GLY A 626 48.45 -46.89 -27.23
C GLY A 626 48.32 -47.52 -25.83
N ILE A 627 47.55 -48.60 -25.74
CA ILE A 627 47.35 -49.42 -24.54
C ILE A 627 48.73 -49.88 -24.03
N GLY A 628 49.28 -49.20 -23.00
CA GLY A 628 50.60 -49.57 -22.47
C GLY A 628 51.32 -48.54 -21.59
N SER A 629 50.90 -47.27 -21.56
CA SER A 629 51.43 -46.29 -20.58
C SER A 629 50.67 -46.44 -19.27
N GLY A 630 51.31 -47.04 -18.24
CA GLY A 630 50.76 -47.21 -16.89
C GLY A 630 50.60 -45.92 -16.08
N ALA A 631 50.80 -44.75 -16.69
CA ALA A 631 50.54 -43.46 -16.06
C ALA A 631 49.04 -43.15 -16.02
N ILE A 632 48.55 -42.65 -14.87
CA ILE A 632 47.19 -42.13 -14.74
C ILE A 632 47.09 -40.80 -15.51
N PRO A 633 46.20 -40.69 -16.51
CA PRO A 633 45.98 -39.42 -17.17
C PRO A 633 45.22 -38.47 -16.24
N ALA A 634 45.85 -37.37 -15.82
CA ALA A 634 45.24 -36.34 -14.97
C ALA A 634 43.88 -35.85 -15.52
N ARG A 635 43.72 -35.81 -16.85
CA ARG A 635 42.48 -35.44 -17.54
C ARG A 635 41.29 -36.35 -17.21
N GLN A 636 41.52 -37.65 -17.03
CA GLN A 636 40.46 -38.60 -16.66
C GLN A 636 39.98 -38.37 -15.22
N CYS A 637 40.88 -37.93 -14.34
CA CYS A 637 40.50 -37.54 -12.98
C CYS A 637 39.67 -36.25 -12.99
N VAL A 638 40.03 -35.27 -13.83
CA VAL A 638 39.24 -34.05 -14.01
C VAL A 638 37.85 -34.35 -14.56
N ALA A 639 37.74 -35.23 -15.58
CA ALA A 639 36.46 -35.67 -16.11
C ALA A 639 35.54 -36.32 -15.05
N VAL A 640 36.11 -37.08 -14.11
CA VAL A 640 35.37 -37.62 -12.96
C VAL A 640 34.91 -36.51 -12.02
N ASN A 641 35.76 -35.52 -11.74
CA ASN A 641 35.41 -34.36 -10.92
C ASN A 641 34.31 -33.51 -11.56
N ASP A 642 34.32 -33.36 -12.88
CA ASP A 642 33.27 -32.68 -13.65
C ASP A 642 31.92 -33.36 -13.45
N LEU A 643 31.85 -34.68 -13.58
CA LEU A 643 30.61 -35.42 -13.35
C LEU A 643 30.14 -35.34 -11.89
N MET A 644 31.06 -35.29 -10.92
CA MET A 644 30.68 -35.03 -9.53
C MET A 644 30.18 -33.61 -9.31
N ALA A 645 30.79 -32.61 -9.96
CA ALA A 645 30.35 -31.22 -9.89
C ALA A 645 28.92 -31.08 -10.45
N VAL A 646 28.63 -31.74 -11.58
CA VAL A 646 27.26 -31.83 -12.13
C VAL A 646 26.31 -32.55 -11.19
N TYR A 647 26.73 -33.66 -10.58
CA TYR A 647 25.91 -34.38 -9.59
C TYR A 647 25.52 -33.46 -8.41
N ARG A 648 26.51 -32.76 -7.83
CA ARG A 648 26.30 -31.80 -6.74
C ARG A 648 25.39 -30.64 -7.17
N TYR A 649 25.55 -30.14 -8.40
CA TYR A 649 24.71 -29.08 -8.95
C TYR A 649 23.24 -29.52 -9.10
N VAL A 650 22.99 -30.75 -9.57
CA VAL A 650 21.61 -31.30 -9.66
C VAL A 650 21.00 -31.50 -8.27
N GLU A 651 21.78 -31.93 -7.26
CA GLU A 651 21.32 -31.97 -5.86
C GLU A 651 20.96 -30.58 -5.32
N GLN A 652 21.69 -29.52 -5.70
CA GLN A 652 21.31 -28.15 -5.34
C GLN A 652 19.99 -27.72 -6.01
N ILE A 653 19.76 -28.11 -7.27
CA ILE A 653 18.47 -27.91 -7.94
C ILE A 653 17.36 -28.64 -7.19
N ARG A 654 17.60 -29.89 -6.77
CA ARG A 654 16.67 -30.68 -5.97
C ARG A 654 16.26 -29.96 -4.69
N ALA A 655 17.23 -29.44 -3.94
CA ALA A 655 16.99 -28.67 -2.73
C ALA A 655 16.10 -27.44 -3.00
N LYS A 656 16.40 -26.67 -4.06
CA LYS A 656 15.57 -25.52 -4.47
C LYS A 656 14.14 -25.90 -4.83
N ILE A 657 13.92 -27.07 -5.45
CA ILE A 657 12.57 -27.58 -5.74
C ILE A 657 11.85 -27.90 -4.41
N VAL A 658 12.51 -28.58 -3.48
CA VAL A 658 11.95 -28.92 -2.16
C VAL A 658 11.47 -27.66 -1.44
N ASP A 659 12.31 -26.63 -1.36
CA ASP A 659 11.98 -25.36 -0.72
C ASP A 659 10.71 -24.72 -1.30
N ARG A 660 10.55 -24.77 -2.64
CA ARG A 660 9.35 -24.23 -3.31
C ARG A 660 8.08 -25.01 -2.98
N TYR A 661 8.16 -26.33 -2.89
CA TYR A 661 7.01 -27.17 -2.52
C TYR A 661 6.64 -27.01 -1.05
N LEU A 662 7.63 -26.80 -0.16
CA LEU A 662 7.40 -26.49 1.26
C LEU A 662 6.60 -25.20 1.45
N CYS A 663 6.89 -24.17 0.67
CA CYS A 663 6.17 -22.90 0.70
C CYS A 663 4.81 -22.92 -0.02
N SER A 664 4.46 -24.02 -0.71
CA SER A 664 3.20 -24.14 -1.45
C SER A 664 2.08 -24.67 -0.55
N SER A 665 0.83 -24.27 -0.80
CA SER A 665 -0.36 -24.75 -0.10
C SER A 665 -0.60 -26.27 -0.22
N GLN A 666 0.12 -26.96 -1.11
CA GLN A 666 -0.05 -28.38 -1.41
C GLN A 666 0.93 -29.29 -0.64
N GLY A 667 1.99 -28.71 -0.05
CA GLY A 667 2.99 -29.43 0.76
C GLY A 667 3.83 -30.47 0.00
N LEU A 668 4.61 -31.27 0.75
CA LEU A 668 5.60 -32.23 0.21
C LEU A 668 5.00 -33.48 -0.45
N SER A 669 3.70 -33.74 -0.33
CA SER A 669 3.07 -34.97 -0.84
C SER A 669 3.25 -35.13 -2.36
N ARG A 670 3.20 -34.02 -3.09
CA ARG A 670 3.36 -33.97 -4.56
C ARG A 670 4.82 -33.98 -5.03
N PHE A 671 5.78 -33.71 -4.13
CA PHE A 671 7.20 -33.71 -4.43
C PHE A 671 7.73 -35.12 -4.73
N ALA A 672 7.12 -36.18 -4.18
CA ALA A 672 7.61 -37.55 -4.32
C ALA A 672 7.83 -37.96 -5.80
N ASP A 673 6.89 -37.66 -6.69
CA ASP A 673 6.99 -37.98 -8.11
C ASP A 673 8.08 -37.15 -8.82
N VAL A 674 8.25 -35.89 -8.40
CA VAL A 674 9.29 -35.00 -8.92
C VAL A 674 10.67 -35.50 -8.49
N ASP A 675 10.78 -35.91 -7.22
CA ASP A 675 12.01 -36.44 -6.65
C ASP A 675 12.48 -37.71 -7.36
N ILE A 676 11.55 -38.61 -7.73
CA ILE A 676 11.88 -39.79 -8.54
C ILE A 676 12.56 -39.39 -9.85
N ARG A 677 12.07 -38.36 -10.54
CA ARG A 677 12.68 -37.88 -11.80
C ARG A 677 14.04 -37.23 -11.59
N VAL A 678 14.20 -36.46 -10.52
CA VAL A 678 15.50 -35.86 -10.17
C VAL A 678 16.52 -36.96 -9.84
N ARG A 679 16.13 -37.95 -9.04
CA ARG A 679 16.95 -39.13 -8.74
C ARG A 679 17.32 -39.91 -9.99
N ASN A 680 16.43 -40.02 -10.98
CA ASN A 680 16.75 -40.65 -12.25
C ASN A 680 17.86 -39.90 -13.03
N ALA A 681 17.83 -38.56 -13.02
CA ALA A 681 18.90 -37.76 -13.62
C ALA A 681 20.24 -37.92 -12.87
N LEU A 682 20.20 -37.92 -11.54
CA LEU A 682 21.37 -38.17 -10.68
C LEU A 682 21.97 -39.57 -10.90
N ASN A 683 21.11 -40.59 -11.03
CA ASN A 683 21.55 -41.97 -11.29
C ASN A 683 22.25 -42.10 -12.65
N LEU A 684 21.82 -41.35 -13.67
CA LEU A 684 22.48 -41.33 -14.98
C LEU A 684 23.89 -40.76 -14.90
N ILE A 685 24.06 -39.62 -14.22
CA ILE A 685 25.37 -39.01 -13.98
C ILE A 685 26.25 -39.96 -13.17
N ASN A 686 25.69 -40.57 -12.12
CA ASN A 686 26.43 -41.52 -11.29
C ASN A 686 26.88 -42.76 -12.08
N ALA A 687 26.05 -43.29 -12.99
CA ALA A 687 26.42 -44.40 -13.86
C ALA A 687 27.57 -44.03 -14.80
N SER A 688 27.58 -42.80 -15.33
CA SER A 688 28.69 -42.27 -16.14
C SER A 688 29.98 -42.12 -15.31
N LYS A 689 29.86 -41.52 -14.11
CA LYS A 689 30.95 -41.41 -13.12
C LYS A 689 31.58 -42.79 -12.85
N GLN A 690 30.77 -43.79 -12.52
CA GLN A 690 31.26 -45.14 -12.21
C GLN A 690 31.96 -45.80 -13.40
N ARG A 691 31.48 -45.60 -14.64
CA ARG A 691 32.16 -46.12 -15.85
C ARG A 691 33.57 -45.52 -16.01
N LEU A 692 33.72 -44.21 -15.79
CA LEU A 692 35.04 -43.56 -15.83
C LEU A 692 35.95 -44.01 -14.69
N LEU A 693 35.42 -44.19 -13.48
CA LEU A 693 36.21 -44.75 -12.36
C LEU A 693 36.71 -46.16 -12.68
N ASP A 694 35.83 -47.01 -13.20
CA ASP A 694 36.20 -48.37 -13.61
C ASP A 694 37.25 -48.38 -14.72
N TYR A 695 37.15 -47.44 -15.66
CA TYR A 695 38.12 -47.26 -16.72
C TYR A 695 39.51 -46.88 -16.17
N ILE A 696 39.59 -45.91 -15.25
CA ILE A 696 40.85 -45.52 -14.57
C ILE A 696 41.47 -46.75 -13.88
N VAL A 697 40.68 -47.51 -13.14
CA VAL A 697 41.16 -48.72 -12.46
C VAL A 697 41.65 -49.76 -13.48
N ARG A 698 40.91 -50.00 -14.58
CA ARG A 698 41.35 -50.95 -15.62
C ARG A 698 42.66 -50.57 -16.29
N ARG A 699 42.98 -49.27 -16.43
CA ARG A 699 44.29 -48.82 -16.96
C ARG A 699 45.44 -49.11 -15.99
N LEU A 700 45.18 -49.14 -14.69
CA LEU A 700 46.21 -49.36 -13.66
C LEU A 700 46.59 -50.84 -13.49
N LEU A 701 45.67 -51.77 -13.77
CA LEU A 701 45.87 -53.20 -13.50
C LEU A 701 46.95 -53.88 -14.36
N PRO A 702 47.10 -53.63 -15.68
CA PRO A 702 48.07 -54.35 -16.52
C PRO A 702 49.52 -54.22 -16.04
N GLU A 703 49.92 -53.06 -15.52
CA GLU A 703 51.26 -52.87 -14.96
C GLU A 703 51.43 -53.69 -13.68
N VAL A 704 50.43 -53.71 -12.80
CA VAL A 704 50.40 -54.52 -11.57
C VAL A 704 50.49 -56.00 -11.91
N GLU A 705 49.70 -56.49 -12.87
CA GLU A 705 49.70 -57.88 -13.34
C GLU A 705 51.07 -58.29 -13.88
N LEU A 706 51.66 -57.45 -14.74
CA LEU A 706 52.99 -57.69 -15.32
C LEU A 706 54.05 -57.80 -14.21
N ARG A 707 54.01 -56.92 -13.21
CA ARG A 707 54.96 -56.92 -12.08
C ARG A 707 54.75 -58.13 -11.17
N LEU A 708 53.51 -58.50 -10.89
CA LEU A 708 53.19 -59.71 -10.13
C LEU A 708 53.70 -60.99 -10.85
N GLU A 709 53.57 -61.08 -12.17
CA GLU A 709 54.14 -62.20 -12.92
C GLU A 709 55.68 -62.23 -12.88
N LYS A 710 56.36 -61.07 -12.87
CA LYS A 710 57.82 -61.00 -12.69
C LYS A 710 58.24 -61.52 -11.31
N ILE A 711 57.54 -61.09 -10.24
CA ILE A 711 57.76 -61.56 -8.87
C ILE A 711 57.60 -63.09 -8.79
N LEU A 712 56.57 -63.65 -9.44
CA LEU A 712 56.33 -65.10 -9.45
C LEU A 712 57.41 -65.89 -10.20
N ARG A 713 58.10 -65.27 -11.17
CA ARG A 713 59.13 -65.91 -12.02
C ARG A 713 60.57 -65.59 -11.60
N ALA A 714 60.76 -64.83 -10.52
CA ALA A 714 62.07 -64.43 -10.05
C ALA A 714 62.91 -65.66 -9.65
N GLN A 715 64.15 -65.73 -10.15
CA GLN A 715 65.07 -66.84 -9.89
C GLN A 715 65.96 -66.64 -8.65
N THR A 716 66.01 -65.41 -8.11
CA THR A 716 66.82 -65.06 -6.93
C THR A 716 66.02 -64.16 -5.99
N THR A 717 66.36 -64.20 -4.70
CA THR A 717 65.76 -63.33 -3.67
C THR A 717 66.01 -61.85 -3.95
N LEU A 718 67.21 -61.48 -4.41
CA LEU A 718 67.56 -60.10 -4.77
C LEU A 718 66.68 -59.55 -5.90
N ALA A 719 66.45 -60.33 -6.96
CA ALA A 719 65.58 -59.92 -8.08
C ALA A 719 64.12 -59.80 -7.63
N GLN A 720 63.67 -60.70 -6.76
CA GLN A 720 62.32 -60.67 -6.19
C GLN A 720 62.10 -59.43 -5.31
N GLU A 721 63.03 -59.10 -4.42
CA GLU A 721 62.93 -57.90 -3.57
C GLU A 721 62.87 -56.63 -4.41
N ALA A 722 63.72 -56.53 -5.45
CA ALA A 722 63.71 -55.41 -6.39
C ALA A 722 62.35 -55.27 -7.12
N ASP A 723 61.76 -56.36 -7.60
CA ASP A 723 60.46 -56.33 -8.29
C ASP A 723 59.29 -56.00 -7.34
N VAL A 724 59.35 -56.45 -6.07
CA VAL A 724 58.38 -56.06 -5.03
C VAL A 724 58.46 -54.56 -4.73
N ASP A 725 59.68 -54.02 -4.56
CA ASP A 725 59.88 -52.59 -4.32
C ASP A 725 59.40 -51.72 -5.49
N VAL A 726 59.60 -52.19 -6.72
CA VAL A 726 59.12 -51.47 -7.92
C VAL A 726 57.60 -51.51 -8.01
N LEU A 727 56.95 -52.64 -7.68
CA LEU A 727 55.50 -52.74 -7.61
C LEU A 727 54.93 -51.77 -6.56
N LEU A 728 55.45 -51.80 -5.34
CA LEU A 728 54.95 -50.95 -4.24
C LEU A 728 55.14 -49.46 -4.53
N ARG A 729 56.28 -49.07 -5.13
CA ARG A 729 56.52 -47.69 -5.56
C ARG A 729 55.58 -47.25 -6.68
N SER A 730 55.33 -48.11 -7.67
CA SER A 730 54.40 -47.81 -8.78
C SER A 730 52.97 -47.60 -8.25
N VAL A 731 52.50 -48.49 -7.38
CA VAL A 731 51.17 -48.38 -6.75
C VAL A 731 51.08 -47.13 -5.86
N MET A 732 52.10 -46.84 -5.04
CA MET A 732 52.13 -45.65 -4.20
C MET A 732 52.10 -44.36 -5.03
N ALA A 733 52.90 -44.29 -6.10
CA ALA A 733 52.89 -43.15 -7.01
C ALA A 733 51.52 -42.96 -7.67
N CYS A 734 50.85 -44.06 -8.06
CA CYS A 734 49.51 -44.02 -8.61
C CYS A 734 48.48 -43.49 -7.61
N VAL A 735 48.45 -44.05 -6.39
CA VAL A 735 47.54 -43.61 -5.32
C VAL A 735 47.76 -42.13 -4.99
N THR A 736 49.01 -41.68 -4.95
CA THR A 736 49.36 -40.27 -4.70
C THR A 736 48.89 -39.36 -5.85
N ALA A 737 49.04 -39.80 -7.11
CA ALA A 737 48.54 -39.06 -8.26
C ALA A 737 47.00 -38.95 -8.26
N LEU A 738 46.30 -40.03 -7.88
CA LEU A 738 44.85 -40.03 -7.72
C LEU A 738 44.41 -39.08 -6.59
N SER A 739 45.08 -39.08 -5.44
CA SER A 739 44.71 -38.21 -4.31
C SER A 739 44.85 -36.72 -4.63
N VAL A 740 45.87 -36.37 -5.44
CA VAL A 740 46.06 -34.99 -5.89
C VAL A 740 44.96 -34.58 -6.87
N ASN A 741 44.62 -35.44 -7.83
CA ASN A 741 43.77 -35.05 -8.95
C ASN A 741 42.27 -35.35 -8.77
N LEU A 742 41.85 -36.21 -7.84
CA LEU A 742 40.42 -36.52 -7.57
C LEU A 742 39.89 -35.80 -6.32
N GLU A 743 38.59 -35.53 -6.30
CA GLU A 743 37.89 -35.20 -5.06
C GLU A 743 37.82 -36.41 -4.11
N ALA A 744 37.65 -36.15 -2.81
CA ALA A 744 37.68 -37.18 -1.76
C ALA A 744 36.73 -38.36 -2.01
N GLU A 745 35.49 -38.11 -2.41
CA GLU A 745 34.48 -39.15 -2.65
C GLU A 745 34.87 -40.06 -3.84
N ALA A 746 35.31 -39.47 -4.96
CA ALA A 746 35.77 -40.26 -6.10
C ALA A 746 37.08 -40.99 -5.79
N PHE A 747 37.98 -40.36 -5.04
CA PHE A 747 39.23 -40.97 -4.63
C PHE A 747 38.98 -42.22 -3.79
N GLU A 748 38.11 -42.13 -2.78
CA GLU A 748 37.73 -43.28 -1.95
C GLU A 748 37.09 -44.40 -2.78
N ALA A 749 36.16 -44.06 -3.69
CA ALA A 749 35.51 -45.04 -4.56
C ALA A 749 36.52 -45.76 -5.50
N VAL A 750 37.48 -45.03 -6.06
CA VAL A 750 38.54 -45.61 -6.90
C VAL A 750 39.46 -46.51 -6.07
N LEU A 751 39.83 -46.09 -4.85
CA LEU A 751 40.67 -46.90 -3.98
C LEU A 751 40.00 -48.22 -3.60
N CYS A 752 38.71 -48.21 -3.24
CA CYS A 752 37.95 -49.43 -2.98
C CYS A 752 37.97 -50.37 -4.19
N SER A 753 37.64 -49.87 -5.38
CA SER A 753 37.62 -50.66 -6.62
C SER A 753 39.00 -51.19 -7.01
N LEU A 754 40.04 -50.38 -6.84
CA LEU A 754 41.43 -50.79 -7.11
C LEU A 754 41.88 -51.87 -6.12
N TRP A 755 41.61 -51.72 -4.82
CA TRP A 755 41.93 -52.70 -3.79
C TRP A 755 41.27 -54.06 -4.04
N ASP A 756 39.98 -54.07 -4.38
CA ASP A 756 39.23 -55.29 -4.68
C ASP A 756 39.80 -56.04 -5.88
N LYS A 757 40.12 -55.31 -6.96
CA LYS A 757 40.71 -55.90 -8.17
C LYS A 757 42.15 -56.38 -7.93
N MET A 758 42.98 -55.62 -7.21
CA MET A 758 44.33 -56.05 -6.83
C MET A 758 44.31 -57.29 -5.93
N THR A 759 43.40 -57.35 -4.96
CA THR A 759 43.21 -58.54 -4.11
C THR A 759 42.80 -59.75 -4.94
N THR A 760 42.00 -59.55 -5.99
CA THR A 760 41.64 -60.61 -6.94
C THR A 760 42.84 -61.08 -7.75
N LEU A 761 43.72 -60.18 -8.19
CA LEU A 761 44.97 -60.55 -8.87
C LEU A 761 45.92 -61.33 -7.95
N ILE A 762 46.00 -60.95 -6.67
CA ILE A 762 46.78 -61.69 -5.67
C ILE A 762 46.20 -63.10 -5.49
N LYS A 763 44.87 -63.27 -5.38
CA LYS A 763 44.24 -64.60 -5.34
C LYS A 763 44.61 -65.46 -6.55
N GLN A 764 44.57 -64.87 -7.75
CA GLN A 764 44.96 -65.56 -8.98
C GLN A 764 46.45 -65.93 -8.96
N ALA A 765 47.32 -65.06 -8.46
CA ALA A 765 48.75 -65.34 -8.29
C ALA A 765 48.98 -66.49 -7.29
N ILE A 766 48.29 -66.52 -6.14
CA ILE A 766 48.34 -67.63 -5.17
C ILE A 766 47.92 -68.94 -5.83
N SER A 767 46.83 -68.94 -6.59
CA SER A 767 46.34 -70.12 -7.33
C SER A 767 47.34 -70.61 -8.37
N ARG A 768 47.93 -69.71 -9.17
CA ARG A 768 49.00 -70.05 -10.15
C ARG A 768 50.25 -70.60 -9.47
N MET A 769 50.60 -70.10 -8.30
CA MET A 769 51.70 -70.64 -7.52
C MET A 769 51.37 -72.06 -7.02
N ARG A 770 50.14 -72.30 -6.55
CA ARG A 770 49.68 -73.63 -6.13
C ARG A 770 49.77 -74.67 -7.26
N THR A 771 49.44 -74.29 -8.49
CA THR A 771 49.57 -75.20 -9.64
C THR A 771 51.02 -75.44 -10.06
N ARG A 772 51.90 -74.43 -9.97
CA ARG A 772 53.34 -74.57 -10.29
C ARG A 772 54.14 -75.33 -9.22
N CYS A 773 53.79 -75.15 -7.94
CA CYS A 773 54.42 -75.86 -6.82
C CYS A 773 54.14 -77.37 -6.79
N GLY A 774 53.15 -77.88 -7.54
CA GLY A 774 52.89 -79.33 -7.69
C GLY A 774 54.03 -80.14 -8.32
N VAL A 775 55.14 -79.49 -8.72
CA VAL A 775 56.25 -80.10 -9.47
C VAL A 775 57.58 -80.11 -8.68
N ASP A 776 57.90 -79.09 -7.88
CA ASP A 776 59.08 -79.05 -6.99
C ASP A 776 58.95 -77.94 -5.93
N VAL A 777 58.83 -78.32 -4.65
CA VAL A 777 58.60 -77.38 -3.52
C VAL A 777 59.80 -76.45 -3.27
N ARG A 778 61.04 -76.88 -3.55
CA ARG A 778 62.25 -76.09 -3.25
C ARG A 778 62.53 -75.01 -4.29
N ALA A 779 62.02 -75.18 -5.52
CA ALA A 779 62.21 -74.23 -6.62
C ALA A 779 61.38 -72.94 -6.50
N TYR A 780 60.35 -72.91 -5.64
CA TYR A 780 59.40 -71.79 -5.54
C TYR A 780 59.41 -71.05 -4.19
N SER A 781 60.43 -71.26 -3.35
CA SER A 781 60.58 -70.52 -2.08
C SER A 781 60.70 -69.00 -2.30
N VAL A 782 61.35 -68.59 -3.40
CA VAL A 782 61.51 -67.19 -3.80
C VAL A 782 60.16 -66.56 -4.17
N SER A 783 59.32 -67.25 -4.95
CA SER A 783 57.98 -66.78 -5.32
C SER A 783 57.06 -66.65 -4.10
N TYR A 784 57.16 -67.59 -3.13
CA TYR A 784 56.42 -67.52 -1.87
C TYR A 784 56.81 -66.31 -1.02
N LEU A 785 58.12 -66.08 -0.85
CA LEU A 785 58.64 -64.94 -0.09
C LEU A 785 58.20 -63.61 -0.72
N GLY A 786 58.28 -63.50 -2.05
CA GLY A 786 57.83 -62.30 -2.75
C GLY A 786 56.35 -62.04 -2.62
N LEU A 787 55.50 -63.06 -2.79
CA LEU A 787 54.06 -62.90 -2.67
C LEU A 787 53.65 -62.60 -1.21
N SER A 788 54.34 -63.18 -0.22
CA SER A 788 54.14 -62.85 1.19
C SER A 788 54.50 -61.39 1.49
N ALA A 789 55.62 -60.89 0.95
CA ALA A 789 56.03 -59.50 1.09
C ALA A 789 55.01 -58.54 0.46
N VAL A 790 54.51 -58.83 -0.74
CA VAL A 790 53.45 -58.03 -1.39
C VAL A 790 52.19 -57.99 -0.53
N ILE A 791 51.69 -59.14 -0.05
CA ILE A 791 50.46 -59.19 0.75
C ILE A 791 50.59 -58.37 2.04
N GLN A 792 51.76 -58.37 2.68
CA GLN A 792 51.98 -57.62 3.93
C GLN A 792 52.19 -56.13 3.71
N GLN A 793 52.83 -55.73 2.61
CA GLN A 793 53.28 -54.35 2.40
C GLN A 793 52.32 -53.52 1.55
N LEU A 794 51.59 -54.14 0.62
CA LEU A 794 50.64 -53.46 -0.27
C LEU A 794 49.58 -52.61 0.45
N PRO A 795 48.97 -53.04 1.59
CA PRO A 795 48.00 -52.21 2.30
C PRO A 795 48.52 -50.83 2.69
N LYS A 796 49.83 -50.71 2.95
CA LYS A 796 50.47 -49.45 3.35
C LYS A 796 50.37 -48.39 2.25
N CYS A 797 50.23 -48.80 0.99
CA CYS A 797 50.01 -47.90 -0.15
C CYS A 797 48.61 -47.28 -0.18
N PHE A 798 47.64 -47.88 0.52
CA PHE A 798 46.22 -47.46 0.54
C PHE A 798 45.83 -46.76 1.85
N THR A 799 46.72 -46.77 2.86
CA THR A 799 46.56 -46.04 4.13
C THR A 799 47.25 -44.67 4.05
N THR A 800 46.57 -43.68 3.49
CA THR A 800 47.00 -42.28 3.46
C THR A 800 46.51 -41.55 4.72
N LYS A 801 47.43 -40.96 5.51
CA LYS A 801 47.08 -40.34 6.81
C LYS A 801 46.35 -38.99 6.69
N ASP A 802 46.51 -38.28 5.57
CA ASP A 802 46.10 -36.88 5.44
C ASP A 802 45.05 -36.61 4.35
N CYS A 803 44.73 -37.58 3.48
CA CYS A 803 43.95 -37.33 2.24
C CYS A 803 42.74 -38.25 2.01
N GLY A 804 42.26 -38.96 3.05
CA GLY A 804 41.27 -40.03 2.89
C GLY A 804 41.95 -41.28 2.31
N GLY A 805 41.64 -42.44 2.84
CA GLY A 805 42.28 -43.71 2.48
C GLY A 805 41.46 -44.85 3.04
N LEU A 806 41.76 -46.08 2.62
CA LEU A 806 40.97 -47.21 3.09
C LEU A 806 41.21 -47.46 4.60
N PRO A 807 40.17 -47.83 5.35
CA PRO A 807 40.29 -48.05 6.79
C PRO A 807 41.25 -49.22 7.08
N PRO A 808 42.29 -49.03 7.91
CA PRO A 808 43.30 -50.06 8.19
C PRO A 808 42.72 -51.38 8.69
N ALA A 809 41.62 -51.32 9.45
CA ALA A 809 40.95 -52.49 10.01
C ALA A 809 40.34 -53.40 8.94
N ALA A 810 39.75 -52.82 7.88
CA ALA A 810 39.14 -53.60 6.79
C ALA A 810 40.22 -54.32 5.97
N MET A 811 41.32 -53.62 5.65
CA MET A 811 42.45 -54.21 4.90
C MET A 811 43.19 -55.28 5.72
N ALA A 812 43.32 -55.12 7.04
CA ALA A 812 44.00 -56.11 7.89
C ALA A 812 43.31 -57.49 7.87
N ALA A 813 41.97 -57.52 7.75
CA ALA A 813 41.20 -58.76 7.61
C ALA A 813 41.52 -59.47 6.28
N ASP A 814 41.54 -58.72 5.17
CA ASP A 814 41.89 -59.25 3.85
C ASP A 814 43.32 -59.78 3.80
N VAL A 815 44.28 -59.01 4.34
CA VAL A 815 45.69 -59.42 4.44
C VAL A 815 45.83 -60.73 5.19
N SER A 816 45.16 -60.85 6.34
CA SER A 816 45.18 -62.05 7.17
C SER A 816 44.59 -63.25 6.44
N ALA A 817 43.52 -63.06 5.67
CA ALA A 817 42.91 -64.11 4.84
C ALA A 817 43.84 -64.59 3.72
N ARG A 818 44.46 -63.67 2.96
CA ARG A 818 45.38 -64.04 1.87
C ARG A 818 46.67 -64.69 2.38
N LEU A 819 47.22 -64.25 3.51
CA LEU A 819 48.37 -64.93 4.14
C LEU A 819 48.03 -66.35 4.59
N ARG A 820 46.79 -66.60 5.05
CA ARG A 820 46.33 -67.94 5.41
C ARG A 820 46.27 -68.85 4.18
N GLU A 821 45.62 -68.39 3.11
CA GLU A 821 45.55 -69.12 1.83
C GLU A 821 46.93 -69.39 1.25
N LEU A 822 47.84 -68.42 1.31
CA LEU A 822 49.22 -68.57 0.84
C LEU A 822 49.98 -69.64 1.65
N LYS A 823 49.78 -69.71 2.98
CA LYS A 823 50.37 -70.75 3.84
C LYS A 823 49.84 -72.14 3.54
N GLU A 824 48.56 -72.27 3.21
CA GLU A 824 47.94 -73.54 2.84
C GLU A 824 48.54 -74.13 1.55
N VAL A 825 49.00 -73.30 0.60
CA VAL A 825 49.71 -73.77 -0.61
C VAL A 825 50.96 -74.59 -0.28
N ILE A 826 51.69 -74.25 0.78
CA ILE A 826 52.87 -75.02 1.24
C ILE A 826 52.45 -76.19 2.15
N ARG A 827 51.41 -76.00 2.98
CA ARG A 827 50.98 -77.01 3.95
C ARG A 827 50.35 -78.25 3.31
N ASP A 828 49.61 -78.08 2.20
CA ASP A 828 48.96 -79.18 1.48
C ASP A 828 49.93 -80.19 0.86
N GLN A 829 51.23 -79.89 0.78
CA GLN A 829 52.23 -80.80 0.20
C GLN A 829 53.17 -81.45 1.22
N ASN A 830 53.27 -80.90 2.44
CA ASN A 830 53.95 -81.59 3.55
C ASN A 830 53.09 -82.71 4.17
N GLY A 831 51.89 -82.98 3.62
CA GLY A 831 51.05 -84.12 3.98
C GLY A 831 51.41 -85.44 3.26
N ALA A 832 52.41 -85.45 2.38
CA ALA A 832 52.97 -86.66 1.80
C ALA A 832 54.29 -87.03 2.52
N GLY A 833 54.19 -87.35 3.80
CA GLY A 833 55.34 -87.80 4.58
C GLY A 833 55.10 -87.79 6.08
N ASP A 834 54.35 -88.78 6.59
CA ASP A 834 54.80 -89.60 7.73
C ASP A 834 53.89 -90.83 7.91
N VAL A 835 54.56 -91.99 7.97
CA VAL A 835 54.13 -93.42 8.04
C VAL A 835 53.83 -94.12 6.71
#